data_AF-A0AAU7X505-F1
#
_entry.id   AF-A0AAU7X505-F1
#
_cell.length_a   1.000
_cell.length_b   1.000
_cell.length_c   1.000
_cell.angle_alpha   90.00
_cell.angle_beta   90.00
_cell.angle_gamma   90.00
#
_symmetry.space_group_name_H-M   'P 1'
#
loop_
_entity.id
_entity.type
_entity.pdbx_description
1 polymer ?
#
loop_
_entity_poly.entity_id
_entity_poly.type
_entity_poly.pdbx_seq_one_letter_code
_entity_poly.pdbx_strand_id
1 'polypeptide(L)'
;MGQIKPEVESGHLLQFPQERRLLRPFLTCFDITWAKQHRAYNTDLSIYFLSPERFIKEQFGFDQEIILAISHYKSIQPRSIQAIDSAIDSSPAKGRVDQWLFFIITNDPDGVAWITEYRSKNPQSRIPIALQWDEVSDASDSWYLRNKLAAQLFARDLFDYKLPIDSDLFFFGRDAVVAEFIDATKQSQNRGLFGLRKTGKTSILFKIKRLSERDAISTFYYDCKAPSIRNLKWSELLSKIVKDINEQFRIPPNKKSTHPSDDFTYSVKIASKQKKLCLIFDEIEYISPLSTLDTHWKTDFIPFWQTLWATQSEHRQLSFIIAGVNPSCAEIDTLDGVQNPMFGIVKTQYLIGFKESELRSMLLYFGKRMGLKFDENSVRYLFTRYGGHPLLTRMACSHYNNHLLSIKSERPITINQEQLRLSENERDEEIVFYCKHIVSELKQFYPIEYEMLEMLSSGNLVDFLYLAQEPEYTRHLRGYGLLEFSNRLRPSLKIPVVSKYILSETARERGASSGKYVVQTKRREEWLQGRLKSITQEMRTLEKVRENANLPHIYGPHSYPEAEKFCNCKLVTDEAEFFTFINSANRSLVEPIDNFGKKSHDPQYFWSTFKKAYPDLWRALARIKIYRNNAVHSDMNNSAQHLYQAFIQEDLDERSIDRIDDPYFRLQQAVLDGLVIAIQYELVRYS
;
A
#
# COMPACT_ATOMS: atom_id res chain seq x y z
N MET A 1 35.39 -6.73 -24.62
CA MET A 1 34.97 -7.54 -25.77
C MET A 1 34.84 -8.93 -25.24
N GLY A 2 33.59 -9.35 -25.11
CA GLY A 2 33.23 -10.66 -24.64
C GLY A 2 33.70 -11.75 -25.57
N GLN A 3 33.71 -12.97 -25.04
CA GLN A 3 34.26 -14.14 -25.68
C GLN A 3 33.17 -15.17 -25.97
N ILE A 4 33.33 -15.90 -27.07
CA ILE A 4 32.57 -17.12 -27.30
C ILE A 4 33.32 -18.26 -26.64
N LYS A 5 32.66 -18.97 -25.73
CA LYS A 5 33.29 -20.11 -25.06
C LYS A 5 33.72 -21.18 -26.07
N PRO A 6 34.90 -21.81 -25.89
CA PRO A 6 35.41 -22.80 -26.84
C PRO A 6 34.43 -23.93 -27.14
N GLU A 7 33.63 -24.36 -26.15
CA GLU A 7 32.64 -25.44 -26.33
C GLU A 7 31.49 -25.04 -27.25
N VAL A 8 31.17 -23.74 -27.34
CA VAL A 8 30.17 -23.22 -28.27
C VAL A 8 30.76 -23.18 -29.69
N GLU A 9 32.02 -22.76 -29.82
CA GLU A 9 32.76 -22.73 -31.08
C GLU A 9 32.94 -24.14 -31.68
N SER A 10 33.44 -25.08 -30.89
CA SER A 10 33.68 -26.47 -31.33
C SER A 10 32.43 -27.34 -31.32
N GLY A 11 31.28 -26.79 -30.94
CA GLY A 11 30.01 -27.51 -30.80
C GLY A 11 28.97 -26.98 -31.78
N HIS A 12 28.09 -26.11 -31.27
CA HIS A 12 26.95 -25.58 -32.02
C HIS A 12 27.38 -24.78 -33.27
N LEU A 13 28.43 -23.96 -33.17
CA LEU A 13 28.88 -23.12 -34.29
C LEU A 13 29.57 -23.90 -35.43
N LEU A 14 30.08 -25.11 -35.18
CA LEU A 14 30.53 -25.99 -36.27
C LEU A 14 29.36 -26.42 -37.18
N GLN A 15 28.17 -26.58 -36.60
CA GLN A 15 26.96 -26.97 -37.34
C GLN A 15 26.25 -25.78 -37.97
N PHE A 16 26.37 -24.59 -37.37
CA PHE A 16 25.74 -23.35 -37.82
C PHE A 16 26.75 -22.20 -37.99
N PRO A 17 27.76 -22.33 -38.88
CA PRO A 17 28.86 -21.36 -39.00
C PRO A 17 28.40 -19.95 -39.40
N GLN A 18 27.28 -19.85 -40.12
CA GLN A 18 26.67 -18.58 -40.53
C GLN A 18 26.21 -17.73 -39.34
N GLU A 19 25.85 -18.35 -38.21
CA GLU A 19 25.38 -17.64 -37.00
C GLU A 19 26.51 -16.84 -36.34
N ARG A 20 27.77 -17.20 -36.58
CA ARG A 20 28.93 -16.50 -36.01
C ARG A 20 28.95 -15.00 -36.35
N ARG A 21 28.47 -14.62 -37.54
CA ARG A 21 28.36 -13.20 -37.94
C ARG A 21 27.33 -12.46 -37.09
N LEU A 22 26.22 -13.11 -36.74
CA LEU A 22 25.16 -12.53 -35.92
C LEU A 22 25.54 -12.39 -34.44
N LEU A 23 26.48 -13.20 -33.96
CA LEU A 23 26.96 -13.14 -32.59
C LEU A 23 27.98 -12.00 -32.37
N ARG A 24 28.68 -11.58 -33.43
CA ARG A 24 29.76 -10.58 -33.34
C ARG A 24 29.34 -9.26 -32.69
N PRO A 25 28.17 -8.65 -32.99
CA PRO A 25 27.74 -7.43 -32.32
C PRO A 25 27.50 -7.63 -30.82
N PHE A 26 27.02 -8.81 -30.42
CA PHE A 26 26.77 -9.14 -29.02
C PHE A 26 28.06 -9.23 -28.19
N LEU A 27 29.18 -9.62 -28.79
CA LEU A 27 30.48 -9.66 -28.10
C LEU A 27 31.00 -8.29 -27.66
N THR A 28 30.37 -7.19 -28.08
CA THR A 28 30.69 -5.87 -27.53
C THR A 28 30.08 -5.66 -26.13
N CYS A 29 29.09 -6.46 -25.77
CA CYS A 29 28.23 -6.27 -24.59
C CYS A 29 28.09 -7.55 -23.73
N PHE A 30 28.36 -8.73 -24.28
CA PHE A 30 28.08 -10.03 -23.66
C PHE A 30 29.18 -11.06 -23.97
N ASP A 31 29.41 -11.97 -23.03
CA ASP A 31 30.06 -13.25 -23.27
C ASP A 31 29.03 -14.30 -23.72
N ILE A 32 29.41 -15.21 -24.61
CA ILE A 32 28.54 -16.30 -25.05
C ILE A 32 28.97 -17.59 -24.36
N THR A 33 28.14 -18.07 -23.44
CA THR A 33 28.54 -19.09 -22.48
C THR A 33 27.94 -20.47 -22.76
N TRP A 34 26.92 -20.55 -23.61
CA TRP A 34 26.24 -21.78 -23.96
C TRP A 34 25.46 -21.62 -25.27
N ALA A 35 25.30 -22.70 -26.03
CA ALA A 35 24.47 -22.73 -27.23
C ALA A 35 23.92 -24.13 -27.51
N LYS A 36 22.70 -24.21 -28.05
CA LYS A 36 22.11 -25.45 -28.57
C LYS A 36 20.93 -25.17 -29.49
N GLN A 37 20.63 -26.10 -30.40
CA GLN A 37 19.36 -26.13 -31.09
C GLN A 37 18.22 -26.58 -30.15
N HIS A 38 17.13 -25.83 -30.11
CA HIS A 38 15.91 -26.15 -29.37
C HIS A 38 14.76 -26.45 -30.33
N ARG A 39 14.04 -27.54 -30.03
CA ARG A 39 12.96 -28.09 -30.87
C ARG A 39 11.70 -28.21 -30.04
N ALA A 40 10.72 -27.34 -30.28
CA ALA A 40 9.44 -27.34 -29.57
C ALA A 40 8.34 -26.74 -30.44
N TYR A 41 7.09 -27.18 -30.26
CA TYR A 41 5.91 -26.66 -30.97
C TYR A 41 6.10 -26.56 -32.50
N ASN A 42 6.74 -27.57 -33.10
CA ASN A 42 7.09 -27.61 -34.53
C ASN A 42 7.91 -26.39 -35.00
N THR A 43 8.81 -25.91 -34.16
CA THR A 43 9.73 -24.81 -34.45
C THR A 43 11.14 -25.17 -34.00
N ASP A 44 12.11 -24.97 -34.90
CA ASP A 44 13.54 -25.16 -34.66
C ASP A 44 14.23 -23.80 -34.48
N LEU A 45 14.87 -23.57 -33.32
CA LEU A 45 15.57 -22.33 -33.02
C LEU A 45 16.98 -22.62 -32.53
N SER A 46 17.95 -21.77 -32.88
CA SER A 46 19.25 -21.77 -32.22
C SER A 46 19.17 -20.88 -30.98
N ILE A 47 19.47 -21.46 -29.81
CA ILE A 47 19.42 -20.78 -28.52
C ILE A 47 20.83 -20.57 -28.00
N TYR A 48 21.14 -19.35 -27.60
CA TYR A 48 22.41 -18.93 -27.00
C TYR A 48 22.18 -18.30 -25.64
N PHE A 49 23.12 -18.49 -24.70
CA PHE A 49 23.12 -17.76 -23.42
C PHE A 49 24.16 -16.66 -23.46
N LEU A 50 23.70 -15.44 -23.18
CA LEU A 50 24.48 -14.22 -23.22
C LEU A 50 24.74 -13.73 -21.79
N SER A 51 25.97 -13.79 -21.31
CA SER A 51 26.35 -13.25 -20.01
C SER A 51 26.72 -11.76 -20.14
N PRO A 52 26.01 -10.84 -19.49
CA PRO A 52 26.25 -9.40 -19.67
C PRO A 52 27.59 -8.94 -19.06
N GLU A 53 28.31 -8.09 -19.78
CA GLU A 53 29.47 -7.36 -19.24
C GLU A 53 29.03 -6.35 -18.16
N ARG A 54 29.95 -5.93 -17.28
CA ARG A 54 29.65 -5.09 -16.11
C ARG A 54 28.87 -3.81 -16.46
N PHE A 55 29.26 -3.11 -17.52
CA PHE A 55 28.60 -1.87 -17.92
C PHE A 55 27.15 -2.10 -18.40
N ILE A 56 26.85 -3.26 -18.99
CA ILE A 56 25.48 -3.65 -19.38
C ILE A 56 24.64 -3.96 -18.13
N LYS A 57 25.22 -4.65 -17.14
CA LYS A 57 24.56 -4.86 -15.84
C LYS A 57 24.18 -3.54 -15.18
N GLU A 58 25.12 -2.59 -15.20
CA GLU A 58 24.92 -1.26 -14.62
C GLU A 58 23.89 -0.42 -15.39
N GLN A 59 23.92 -0.45 -16.73
CA GLN A 59 23.04 0.38 -17.57
C GLN A 59 21.61 -0.17 -17.70
N PHE A 60 21.43 -1.48 -17.86
CA PHE A 60 20.13 -2.10 -18.15
C PHE A 60 19.59 -3.01 -17.03
N GLY A 61 20.41 -3.30 -16.01
CA GLY A 61 20.01 -4.14 -14.87
C GLY A 61 19.96 -5.64 -15.18
N PHE A 62 20.78 -6.11 -16.11
CA PHE A 62 20.86 -7.54 -16.46
C PHE A 62 21.80 -8.26 -15.49
N ASP A 63 21.24 -8.89 -14.45
CA ASP A 63 22.03 -9.59 -13.42
C ASP A 63 22.27 -11.08 -13.76
N GLN A 64 21.47 -11.65 -14.67
CA GLN A 64 21.55 -13.04 -15.14
C GLN A 64 21.95 -13.10 -16.63
N GLU A 65 22.28 -14.31 -17.10
CA GLU A 65 22.47 -14.55 -18.55
C GLU A 65 21.15 -14.33 -19.29
N ILE A 66 21.16 -13.97 -20.57
CA ILE A 66 19.95 -13.73 -21.36
C ILE A 66 19.91 -14.70 -22.52
N ILE A 67 18.72 -15.23 -22.84
CA ILE A 67 18.55 -16.03 -24.05
C ILE A 67 18.57 -15.15 -25.29
N LEU A 68 19.37 -15.56 -26.28
CA LEU A 68 19.25 -15.13 -27.66
C LEU A 68 18.73 -16.31 -28.49
N ALA A 69 17.58 -16.09 -29.13
CA ALA A 69 16.98 -17.04 -30.06
C ALA A 69 17.18 -16.56 -31.50
N ILE A 70 17.71 -17.42 -32.37
CA ILE A 70 17.87 -17.15 -33.79
C ILE A 70 16.86 -18.00 -34.56
N SER A 71 15.97 -17.33 -35.29
CA SER A 71 15.00 -17.96 -36.17
C SER A 71 15.48 -17.93 -37.61
N HIS A 72 15.61 -19.11 -38.23
CA HIS A 72 15.95 -19.26 -39.65
C HIS A 72 14.72 -19.24 -40.57
N TYR A 73 13.52 -19.15 -40.00
CA TYR A 73 12.28 -19.13 -40.78
C TYR A 73 12.09 -17.77 -41.47
N LYS A 74 11.46 -17.81 -42.67
CA LYS A 74 11.10 -16.62 -43.43
C LYS A 74 9.99 -15.78 -42.78
N SER A 75 9.22 -16.36 -41.88
CA SER A 75 8.19 -15.66 -41.13
C SER A 75 8.18 -16.11 -39.67
N ILE A 76 7.97 -15.15 -38.75
CA ILE A 76 7.76 -15.43 -37.34
C ILE A 76 6.28 -15.64 -37.03
N GLN A 77 6.01 -16.56 -36.11
CA GLN A 77 4.65 -16.95 -35.71
C GLN A 77 4.57 -17.14 -34.19
N PRO A 78 3.37 -17.22 -33.58
CA PRO A 78 3.23 -17.40 -32.13
C PRO A 78 3.96 -18.63 -31.58
N ARG A 79 4.05 -19.72 -32.37
CA ARG A 79 4.81 -20.93 -32.02
C ARG A 79 6.31 -20.69 -31.81
N SER A 80 6.90 -19.68 -32.46
CA SER A 80 8.29 -19.29 -32.24
C SER A 80 8.48 -18.75 -30.83
N ILE A 81 7.55 -17.94 -30.34
CA ILE A 81 7.56 -17.43 -28.97
C ILE A 81 7.35 -18.57 -27.97
N GLN A 82 6.40 -19.46 -28.22
CA GLN A 82 6.17 -20.66 -27.38
C GLN A 82 7.41 -21.56 -27.30
N ALA A 83 8.15 -21.73 -28.40
CA ALA A 83 9.39 -22.50 -28.42
C ALA A 83 10.49 -21.84 -27.57
N ILE A 84 10.62 -20.51 -27.63
CA ILE A 84 11.55 -19.75 -26.77
C ILE A 84 11.14 -19.87 -25.30
N ASP A 85 9.85 -19.75 -25.02
CA ASP A 85 9.32 -19.89 -23.66
C ASP A 85 9.66 -21.26 -23.08
N SER A 86 9.43 -22.32 -23.86
CA SER A 86 9.83 -23.68 -23.49
C SER A 86 11.34 -23.82 -23.29
N ALA A 87 12.18 -23.12 -24.07
CA ALA A 87 13.61 -23.14 -23.88
C ALA A 87 13.98 -22.53 -22.52
N ILE A 88 13.44 -21.35 -22.19
CA ILE A 88 13.66 -20.64 -20.92
C ILE A 88 13.23 -21.49 -19.71
N ASP A 89 12.10 -22.19 -19.82
CA ASP A 89 11.53 -23.02 -18.75
C ASP A 89 12.20 -24.40 -18.61
N SER A 90 13.08 -24.78 -19.54
CA SER A 90 13.79 -26.05 -19.56
C SER A 90 15.22 -25.94 -19.01
N SER A 91 15.79 -27.07 -18.56
CA SER A 91 17.20 -27.13 -18.20
C SER A 91 18.07 -27.10 -19.46
N PRO A 92 19.19 -26.32 -19.50
CA PRO A 92 19.85 -25.64 -18.39
C PRO A 92 19.44 -24.16 -18.20
N ALA A 93 18.47 -23.63 -18.95
CA ALA A 93 18.09 -22.22 -18.88
C ALA A 93 17.37 -21.88 -17.57
N LYS A 94 16.50 -22.76 -17.10
CA LYS A 94 15.67 -22.56 -15.91
C LYS A 94 16.52 -22.22 -14.67
N GLY A 95 16.34 -21.01 -14.16
CA GLY A 95 17.08 -20.50 -12.98
C GLY A 95 18.50 -20.00 -13.27
N ARG A 96 18.98 -20.13 -14.52
CA ARG A 96 20.29 -19.64 -14.96
C ARG A 96 20.18 -18.35 -15.80
N VAL A 97 19.16 -18.27 -16.64
CA VAL A 97 18.91 -17.10 -17.51
C VAL A 97 17.79 -16.23 -16.97
N ASP A 98 17.81 -14.94 -17.35
CA ASP A 98 16.77 -13.96 -17.12
C ASP A 98 15.45 -14.52 -17.68
N GLN A 99 14.48 -14.66 -16.78
CA GLN A 99 13.20 -15.31 -17.07
C GLN A 99 12.21 -14.39 -17.78
N TRP A 100 12.61 -13.16 -18.09
CA TRP A 100 11.72 -12.07 -18.47
C TRP A 100 11.98 -11.52 -19.82
N LEU A 101 13.22 -11.51 -20.25
CA LEU A 101 13.61 -10.89 -21.50
C LEU A 101 14.47 -11.85 -22.30
N PHE A 102 14.32 -11.76 -23.61
CA PHE A 102 15.14 -12.52 -24.54
C PHE A 102 15.37 -11.70 -25.79
N PHE A 103 16.48 -11.96 -26.45
CA PHE A 103 16.71 -11.48 -27.80
C PHE A 103 16.13 -12.46 -28.79
N ILE A 104 15.59 -11.93 -29.88
CA ILE A 104 15.19 -12.73 -31.03
C ILE A 104 15.72 -12.09 -32.31
N ILE A 105 16.49 -12.86 -33.07
CA ILE A 105 16.93 -12.47 -34.41
C ILE A 105 16.05 -13.18 -35.43
N THR A 106 15.52 -12.42 -36.39
CA THR A 106 14.59 -12.92 -37.40
C THR A 106 14.99 -12.52 -38.82
N ASN A 107 14.78 -13.45 -39.75
CA ASN A 107 14.87 -13.24 -41.20
C ASN A 107 13.57 -12.69 -41.82
N ASP A 108 12.49 -12.64 -41.04
CA ASP A 108 11.22 -12.07 -41.48
C ASP A 108 11.36 -10.55 -41.65
N PRO A 109 11.17 -9.98 -42.86
CA PRO A 109 11.27 -8.53 -43.09
C PRO A 109 10.34 -7.70 -42.20
N ASP A 110 9.17 -8.27 -41.84
CA ASP A 110 8.18 -7.63 -40.97
C ASP A 110 8.28 -8.15 -39.53
N GLY A 111 9.27 -8.99 -39.21
CA GLY A 111 9.35 -9.71 -37.95
C GLY A 111 9.43 -8.81 -36.72
N VAL A 112 10.20 -7.71 -36.78
CA VAL A 112 10.28 -6.73 -35.68
C VAL A 112 8.93 -6.05 -35.43
N ALA A 113 8.20 -5.69 -36.51
CA ALA A 113 6.87 -5.09 -36.42
C ALA A 113 5.86 -6.11 -35.87
N TRP A 114 5.89 -7.34 -36.38
CA TRP A 114 5.05 -8.44 -35.92
C TRP A 114 5.27 -8.74 -34.43
N ILE A 115 6.53 -8.80 -33.96
CA ILE A 115 6.84 -9.02 -32.55
C ILE A 115 6.32 -7.86 -31.70
N THR A 116 6.42 -6.62 -32.20
CA THR A 116 5.89 -5.44 -31.51
C THR A 116 4.37 -5.51 -31.37
N GLU A 117 3.65 -5.94 -32.42
CA GLU A 117 2.20 -6.16 -32.39
C GLU A 117 1.80 -7.37 -31.51
N TYR A 118 2.54 -8.47 -31.59
CA TYR A 118 2.34 -9.63 -30.72
C TYR A 118 2.49 -9.22 -29.25
N ARG A 119 3.50 -8.41 -28.94
CA ARG A 119 3.76 -7.87 -27.60
C ARG A 119 2.66 -6.94 -27.12
N SER A 120 2.04 -6.13 -28.00
CA SER A 120 0.92 -5.26 -27.60
C SER A 120 -0.35 -6.07 -27.30
N LYS A 121 -0.59 -7.15 -28.05
CA LYS A 121 -1.70 -8.10 -27.82
C LYS A 121 -1.46 -9.02 -26.61
N ASN A 122 -0.21 -9.29 -26.26
CA ASN A 122 0.18 -10.21 -25.17
C ASN A 122 1.09 -9.52 -24.13
N PRO A 123 0.61 -8.49 -23.41
CA PRO A 123 1.43 -7.68 -22.51
C PRO A 123 2.02 -8.43 -21.32
N GLN A 124 1.45 -9.60 -20.99
CA GLN A 124 1.88 -10.50 -19.90
C GLN A 124 3.06 -11.40 -20.29
N SER A 125 3.38 -11.50 -21.58
CA SER A 125 4.48 -12.33 -22.08
C SER A 125 5.84 -11.74 -21.67
N ARG A 126 6.87 -12.58 -21.75
CA ARG A 126 8.27 -12.16 -21.67
C ARG A 126 8.54 -11.05 -22.69
N ILE A 127 9.48 -10.15 -22.40
CA ILE A 127 9.84 -8.98 -23.20
C ILE A 127 10.80 -9.42 -24.33
N PRO A 128 10.33 -9.53 -25.59
CA PRO A 128 11.23 -9.77 -26.70
C PRO A 128 11.98 -8.48 -27.05
N ILE A 129 13.29 -8.61 -27.26
CA ILE A 129 14.13 -7.62 -27.95
C ILE A 129 14.35 -8.13 -29.35
N ALA A 130 13.56 -7.61 -30.29
CA ALA A 130 13.55 -8.07 -31.67
C ALA A 130 14.64 -7.37 -32.47
N LEU A 131 15.42 -8.14 -33.22
CA LEU A 131 16.49 -7.64 -34.07
C LEU A 131 16.35 -8.24 -35.46
N GLN A 132 16.57 -7.41 -36.48
CA GLN A 132 16.53 -7.85 -37.87
C GLN A 132 17.86 -8.52 -38.22
N TRP A 133 17.81 -9.65 -38.91
CA TRP A 133 19.02 -10.41 -39.28
C TRP A 133 20.04 -9.57 -40.03
N ASP A 134 19.62 -8.89 -41.10
CA ASP A 134 20.51 -8.12 -41.96
C ASP A 134 21.20 -6.99 -41.17
N GLU A 135 20.44 -6.24 -40.38
CA GLU A 135 20.98 -5.16 -39.54
C GLU A 135 22.02 -5.65 -38.53
N VAL A 136 21.78 -6.81 -37.90
CA VAL A 136 22.73 -7.39 -36.93
C VAL A 136 23.98 -7.90 -37.66
N SER A 137 23.81 -8.51 -38.84
CA SER A 137 24.93 -9.08 -39.59
C SER A 137 25.90 -8.02 -40.11
N ASP A 138 25.39 -6.82 -40.42
CA ASP A 138 26.17 -5.68 -40.91
C ASP A 138 26.68 -4.77 -39.79
N ALA A 139 26.16 -4.92 -38.56
CA ALA A 139 26.58 -4.13 -37.42
C ALA A 139 28.03 -4.47 -37.02
N SER A 140 28.92 -3.48 -37.15
CA SER A 140 30.33 -3.61 -36.74
C SER A 140 30.64 -2.88 -35.43
N ASP A 141 29.70 -2.07 -34.93
CA ASP A 141 29.99 -1.09 -33.89
C ASP A 141 29.26 -1.35 -32.56
N SER A 142 29.94 -1.06 -31.46
CA SER A 142 29.47 -1.34 -30.08
C SER A 142 28.21 -0.55 -29.69
N TRP A 143 27.82 0.43 -30.50
CA TRP A 143 26.70 1.32 -30.24
C TRP A 143 25.36 0.77 -30.76
N TYR A 144 25.38 -0.08 -31.79
CA TYR A 144 24.15 -0.62 -32.41
C TYR A 144 23.26 -1.35 -31.39
N LEU A 145 23.83 -2.33 -30.68
CA LEU A 145 23.06 -3.15 -29.74
C LEU A 145 22.56 -2.33 -28.54
N ARG A 146 23.40 -1.41 -28.05
CA ARG A 146 23.04 -0.49 -26.95
C ARG A 146 21.86 0.41 -27.33
N ASN A 147 21.84 0.94 -28.55
CA ASN A 147 20.73 1.75 -29.03
C ASN A 147 19.44 0.96 -29.19
N LYS A 148 19.52 -0.24 -29.77
CA LYS A 148 18.34 -1.11 -29.94
C LYS A 148 17.76 -1.51 -28.59
N LEU A 149 18.62 -1.82 -27.62
CA LEU A 149 18.23 -2.06 -26.23
C LEU A 149 17.52 -0.84 -25.61
N ALA A 150 18.14 0.34 -25.67
CA ALA A 150 17.57 1.57 -25.13
C ALA A 150 16.21 1.90 -25.78
N ALA A 151 16.12 1.83 -27.10
CA ALA A 151 14.89 2.13 -27.84
C ALA A 151 13.74 1.17 -27.51
N GLN A 152 14.02 -0.12 -27.31
CA GLN A 152 12.97 -1.12 -27.06
C GLN A 152 12.61 -1.28 -25.58
N LEU A 153 13.54 -1.05 -24.65
CA LEU A 153 13.30 -1.21 -23.21
C LEU A 153 12.84 0.08 -22.54
N PHE A 154 13.44 1.24 -22.87
CA PHE A 154 13.13 2.50 -22.18
C PHE A 154 11.81 3.15 -22.66
N ALA A 155 11.29 2.73 -23.81
CA ALA A 155 10.01 3.20 -24.33
C ALA A 155 8.80 2.62 -23.57
N ARG A 156 8.98 1.56 -22.77
CA ARG A 156 7.88 0.88 -22.08
C ARG A 156 7.75 1.39 -20.65
N ASP A 157 6.53 1.78 -20.27
CA ASP A 157 6.20 1.99 -18.87
C ASP A 157 5.90 0.65 -18.18
N LEU A 158 6.86 0.14 -17.42
CA LEU A 158 6.70 -1.06 -16.62
C LEU A 158 5.94 -0.80 -15.31
N PHE A 159 5.72 0.46 -14.93
CA PHE A 159 4.92 0.82 -13.75
C PHE A 159 3.41 0.83 -14.05
N ASP A 160 2.97 1.16 -15.27
CA ASP A 160 1.54 1.26 -15.66
C ASP A 160 0.80 -0.10 -15.82
N TYR A 161 1.38 -1.20 -15.35
CA TYR A 161 0.70 -2.51 -15.37
C TYR A 161 -0.36 -2.65 -14.27
N LYS A 162 -1.65 -2.87 -14.65
CA LYS A 162 -2.84 -2.83 -13.75
C LYS A 162 -3.52 -4.18 -13.49
N LEU A 163 -3.16 -5.23 -14.24
CA LEU A 163 -3.75 -6.57 -14.11
C LEU A 163 -3.10 -7.35 -12.95
N PRO A 164 -3.80 -8.35 -12.37
CA PRO A 164 -3.19 -9.28 -11.43
C PRO A 164 -1.93 -9.88 -12.03
N ILE A 165 -0.88 -9.93 -11.22
CA ILE A 165 0.40 -10.49 -11.62
C ILE A 165 0.26 -12.01 -11.51
N ASP A 166 0.06 -12.66 -12.66
CA ASP A 166 -0.14 -14.11 -12.76
C ASP A 166 1.18 -14.89 -12.76
N SER A 167 2.32 -14.21 -12.93
CA SER A 167 3.66 -14.81 -12.92
C SER A 167 4.43 -14.44 -11.64
N ASP A 168 5.22 -15.38 -11.10
CA ASP A 168 6.16 -15.11 -9.97
C ASP A 168 7.09 -13.93 -10.25
N LEU A 169 7.22 -13.65 -11.53
CA LEU A 169 8.03 -12.63 -12.11
C LEU A 169 7.69 -11.24 -11.52
N PHE A 170 6.48 -10.67 -11.68
CA PHE A 170 6.25 -9.29 -11.19
C PHE A 170 5.88 -9.19 -9.69
N PHE A 171 6.12 -10.26 -8.93
CA PHE A 171 5.78 -10.31 -7.52
C PHE A 171 6.93 -9.76 -6.67
N PHE A 172 6.68 -8.67 -5.94
CA PHE A 172 7.68 -8.03 -5.08
C PHE A 172 7.27 -8.10 -3.61
N GLY A 173 8.27 -8.33 -2.75
CA GLY A 173 8.10 -8.41 -1.30
C GLY A 173 7.18 -9.54 -0.87
N ARG A 174 6.73 -9.49 0.40
CA ARG A 174 5.68 -10.37 0.94
C ARG A 174 6.01 -11.86 1.00
N ASP A 175 7.28 -12.21 0.80
CA ASP A 175 7.73 -13.60 0.88
C ASP A 175 7.46 -14.20 2.27
N ALA A 176 7.55 -13.40 3.34
CA ALA A 176 7.19 -13.83 4.69
C ALA A 176 5.70 -14.20 4.81
N VAL A 177 4.80 -13.41 4.22
CA VAL A 177 3.35 -13.70 4.20
C VAL A 177 3.09 -14.97 3.39
N VAL A 178 3.68 -15.08 2.19
CA VAL A 178 3.54 -16.25 1.34
C VAL A 178 4.03 -17.52 2.05
N ALA A 179 5.20 -17.45 2.70
CA ALA A 179 5.75 -18.57 3.47
C ALA A 179 4.84 -18.98 4.63
N GLU A 180 4.32 -18.01 5.41
CA GLU A 180 3.38 -18.29 6.51
C GLU A 180 2.12 -19.03 6.02
N PHE A 181 1.56 -18.61 4.88
CA PHE A 181 0.38 -19.27 4.31
C PHE A 181 0.70 -20.69 3.80
N ILE A 182 1.84 -20.89 3.13
CA ILE A 182 2.26 -22.21 2.65
C ILE A 182 2.48 -23.16 3.83
N ASP A 183 3.16 -22.71 4.89
CA ASP A 183 3.38 -23.51 6.08
C ASP A 183 2.08 -23.86 6.79
N ALA A 184 1.13 -22.91 6.85
CA ALA A 184 -0.21 -23.17 7.36
C ALA A 184 -0.97 -24.21 6.51
N THR A 185 -0.92 -24.11 5.18
CA THR A 185 -1.53 -25.09 4.27
C THR A 185 -0.90 -26.47 4.44
N LYS A 186 0.43 -26.55 4.61
CA LYS A 186 1.14 -27.80 4.94
C LYS A 186 0.68 -28.39 6.27
N GLN A 187 0.34 -27.56 7.25
CA GLN A 187 -0.20 -27.99 8.54
C GLN A 187 -1.72 -28.18 8.54
N SER A 188 -2.37 -28.02 7.39
CA SER A 188 -3.83 -28.08 7.22
C SER A 188 -4.59 -27.10 8.14
N GLN A 189 -3.99 -25.92 8.35
CA GLN A 189 -4.57 -24.83 9.13
C GLN A 189 -5.21 -23.79 8.23
N ASN A 190 -6.29 -23.16 8.72
CA ASN A 190 -7.00 -22.12 7.99
C ASN A 190 -6.35 -20.76 8.16
N ARG A 191 -6.39 -19.94 7.09
CA ARG A 191 -5.84 -18.58 7.09
C ARG A 191 -6.75 -17.62 6.34
N GLY A 192 -6.76 -16.38 6.79
CA GLY A 192 -7.49 -15.28 6.18
C GLY A 192 -6.53 -14.18 5.73
N LEU A 193 -6.59 -13.76 4.47
CA LEU A 193 -5.79 -12.68 3.91
C LEU A 193 -6.68 -11.47 3.63
N PHE A 194 -6.60 -10.45 4.47
CA PHE A 194 -7.45 -9.27 4.36
C PHE A 194 -6.64 -8.03 4.02
N GLY A 195 -7.15 -7.20 3.13
CA GLY A 195 -6.41 -6.02 2.69
C GLY A 195 -7.25 -5.13 1.80
N LEU A 196 -6.90 -3.85 1.75
CA LEU A 196 -7.60 -2.89 0.90
C LEU A 196 -7.50 -3.27 -0.58
N ARG A 197 -8.38 -2.69 -1.41
CA ARG A 197 -8.33 -2.87 -2.86
C ARG A 197 -6.95 -2.55 -3.43
N LYS A 198 -6.53 -3.32 -4.43
CA LYS A 198 -5.27 -3.11 -5.17
C LYS A 198 -4.00 -3.12 -4.32
N THR A 199 -4.09 -3.65 -3.10
CA THR A 199 -2.91 -4.01 -2.30
C THR A 199 -2.21 -5.22 -2.92
N GLY A 200 -2.90 -6.13 -3.62
CA GLY A 200 -2.28 -7.27 -4.33
C GLY A 200 -2.54 -8.63 -3.68
N LYS A 201 -3.69 -8.78 -3.00
CA LYS A 201 -4.17 -10.05 -2.41
C LYS A 201 -4.22 -11.19 -3.43
N THR A 202 -4.92 -11.00 -4.54
CA THR A 202 -5.06 -12.01 -5.61
C THR A 202 -3.70 -12.50 -6.15
N SER A 203 -2.72 -11.60 -6.31
CA SER A 203 -1.35 -11.99 -6.72
C SER A 203 -0.64 -12.85 -5.68
N ILE A 204 -0.88 -12.61 -4.37
CA ILE A 204 -0.37 -13.48 -3.29
C ILE A 204 -1.05 -14.85 -3.35
N LEU A 205 -2.37 -14.89 -3.52
CA LEU A 205 -3.12 -16.15 -3.61
C LEU A 205 -2.67 -17.02 -4.78
N PHE A 206 -2.43 -16.44 -5.96
CA PHE A 206 -1.89 -17.18 -7.09
C PHE A 206 -0.48 -17.70 -6.84
N LYS A 207 0.38 -16.93 -6.15
CA LYS A 207 1.71 -17.41 -5.75
C LYS A 207 1.61 -18.55 -4.73
N ILE A 208 0.73 -18.44 -3.73
CA ILE A 208 0.47 -19.51 -2.76
C ILE A 208 -0.02 -20.77 -3.48
N LYS A 209 -1.01 -20.65 -4.38
CA LYS A 209 -1.52 -21.78 -5.18
C LYS A 209 -0.38 -22.51 -5.90
N ARG A 210 0.44 -21.78 -6.67
CA ARG A 210 1.57 -22.37 -7.42
C ARG A 210 2.57 -23.09 -6.52
N LEU A 211 2.93 -22.49 -5.39
CA LEU A 211 3.92 -23.05 -4.48
C LEU A 211 3.36 -24.26 -3.72
N SER A 212 2.10 -24.19 -3.27
CA SER A 212 1.39 -25.33 -2.66
C SER A 212 1.29 -26.52 -3.63
N GLU A 213 1.02 -26.28 -4.90
CA GLU A 213 0.98 -27.34 -5.92
C GLU A 213 2.35 -27.99 -6.18
N ARG A 214 3.44 -27.22 -6.10
CA ARG A 214 4.81 -27.75 -6.14
C ARG A 214 5.12 -28.63 -4.92
N ASP A 215 4.54 -28.31 -3.76
CA ASP A 215 4.65 -29.08 -2.52
C ASP A 215 3.59 -30.22 -2.42
N ALA A 216 3.07 -30.66 -3.58
CA ALA A 216 2.10 -31.76 -3.70
C ALA A 216 0.77 -31.56 -2.96
N ILE A 217 0.35 -30.30 -2.76
CA ILE A 217 -0.96 -29.93 -2.23
C ILE A 217 -1.88 -29.58 -3.41
N SER A 218 -3.05 -30.22 -3.51
CA SER A 218 -4.03 -29.86 -4.53
C SER A 218 -4.82 -28.64 -4.09
N THR A 219 -4.75 -27.57 -4.88
CA THR A 219 -5.32 -26.28 -4.54
C THR A 219 -6.44 -25.89 -5.50
N PHE A 220 -7.62 -25.60 -4.97
CA PHE A 220 -8.79 -25.16 -5.73
C PHE A 220 -9.02 -23.68 -5.47
N TYR A 221 -9.19 -22.89 -6.53
CA TYR A 221 -9.34 -21.43 -6.44
C TYR A 221 -10.72 -21.02 -6.91
N TYR A 222 -11.44 -20.27 -6.08
CA TYR A 222 -12.76 -19.74 -6.35
C TYR A 222 -12.73 -18.21 -6.21
N ASP A 223 -12.99 -17.52 -7.32
CA ASP A 223 -13.29 -16.08 -7.31
C ASP A 223 -14.74 -15.89 -6.90
N CYS A 224 -14.98 -15.54 -5.64
CA CYS A 224 -16.31 -15.41 -5.08
C CYS A 224 -17.09 -14.25 -5.69
N LYS A 225 -16.44 -13.30 -6.36
CA LYS A 225 -17.11 -12.21 -7.05
C LYS A 225 -17.74 -12.64 -8.38
N ALA A 226 -17.25 -13.72 -8.97
CA ALA A 226 -17.76 -14.20 -10.25
C ALA A 226 -19.25 -14.59 -10.12
N PRO A 227 -20.15 -14.16 -11.03
CA PRO A 227 -21.56 -14.54 -11.00
C PRO A 227 -21.79 -16.07 -10.97
N SER A 228 -20.89 -16.84 -11.56
CA SER A 228 -20.91 -18.31 -11.52
C SER A 228 -20.65 -18.91 -10.13
N ILE A 229 -20.24 -18.09 -9.16
CA ILE A 229 -19.99 -18.48 -7.76
C ILE A 229 -20.98 -17.75 -6.85
N ARG A 230 -21.01 -16.41 -6.83
CA ARG A 230 -21.86 -15.65 -5.89
C ARG A 230 -23.35 -15.93 -6.01
N ASN A 231 -23.85 -16.23 -7.21
CA ASN A 231 -25.28 -16.50 -7.41
C ASN A 231 -25.69 -17.89 -6.92
N LEU A 232 -24.74 -18.81 -6.70
CA LEU A 232 -25.03 -20.18 -6.25
C LEU A 232 -25.52 -20.16 -4.80
N LYS A 233 -26.50 -21.00 -4.51
CA LYS A 233 -26.83 -21.37 -3.13
C LYS A 233 -25.70 -22.17 -2.50
N TRP A 234 -25.65 -22.23 -1.17
CA TRP A 234 -24.57 -22.95 -0.47
C TRP A 234 -24.42 -24.41 -0.94
N SER A 235 -25.54 -25.10 -1.18
CA SER A 235 -25.59 -26.50 -1.62
C SER A 235 -25.09 -26.67 -3.06
N GLU A 236 -25.39 -25.70 -3.93
CA GLU A 236 -24.94 -25.68 -5.32
C GLU A 236 -23.44 -25.37 -5.41
N LEU A 237 -22.94 -24.41 -4.62
CA LEU A 237 -21.51 -24.13 -4.53
C LEU A 237 -20.75 -25.34 -4.00
N LEU A 238 -21.26 -25.99 -2.97
CA LEU A 238 -20.67 -27.22 -2.44
C LEU A 238 -20.63 -28.33 -3.49
N SER A 239 -21.72 -28.49 -4.26
CA SER A 239 -21.80 -29.47 -5.35
C SER A 239 -20.81 -29.18 -6.47
N LYS A 240 -20.58 -27.89 -6.78
CA LYS A 240 -19.52 -27.46 -7.70
C LYS A 240 -18.14 -27.83 -7.17
N ILE A 241 -17.84 -27.57 -5.90
CA ILE A 241 -16.55 -27.93 -5.27
C ILE A 241 -16.34 -29.45 -5.33
N VAL A 242 -17.37 -30.24 -5.02
CA VAL A 242 -17.36 -31.71 -5.15
C VAL A 242 -17.01 -32.13 -6.56
N LYS A 243 -17.65 -31.55 -7.57
CA LYS A 243 -17.38 -31.84 -8.98
C LYS A 243 -15.92 -31.54 -9.32
N ASP A 244 -15.41 -30.37 -8.96
CA ASP A 244 -14.05 -29.95 -9.26
C ASP A 244 -13.02 -30.90 -8.60
N ILE A 245 -13.25 -31.31 -7.34
CA ILE A 245 -12.41 -32.30 -6.64
C ILE A 245 -12.47 -33.67 -7.35
N ASN A 246 -13.68 -34.14 -7.67
CA ASN A 246 -13.86 -35.46 -8.27
C ASN A 246 -13.25 -35.56 -9.66
N GLU A 247 -13.33 -34.50 -10.46
CA GLU A 247 -12.67 -34.43 -11.77
C GLU A 247 -11.14 -34.51 -11.65
N GLN A 248 -10.55 -33.73 -10.73
CA GLN A 248 -9.10 -33.71 -10.55
C GLN A 248 -8.53 -35.04 -10.02
N PHE A 249 -9.25 -35.69 -9.11
CA PHE A 249 -8.81 -36.94 -8.47
C PHE A 249 -9.44 -38.20 -9.07
N ARG A 250 -10.26 -38.06 -10.11
CA ARG A 250 -11.01 -39.15 -10.77
C ARG A 250 -11.84 -39.98 -9.80
N ILE A 251 -12.53 -39.31 -8.89
CA ILE A 251 -13.33 -39.94 -7.83
C ILE A 251 -14.74 -40.21 -8.40
N PRO A 252 -15.27 -41.44 -8.25
CA PRO A 252 -16.63 -41.75 -8.70
C PRO A 252 -17.67 -41.05 -7.80
N PRO A 253 -18.86 -40.72 -8.33
CA PRO A 253 -19.92 -40.11 -7.53
C PRO A 253 -20.39 -41.04 -6.40
N ASN A 254 -20.74 -40.46 -5.25
CA ASN A 254 -21.23 -41.21 -4.10
C ASN A 254 -22.69 -41.64 -4.31
N LYS A 255 -22.89 -42.89 -4.74
CA LYS A 255 -24.22 -43.46 -5.01
C LYS A 255 -25.13 -43.56 -3.77
N LYS A 256 -24.61 -43.37 -2.56
CA LYS A 256 -25.36 -43.49 -1.30
C LYS A 256 -25.77 -42.14 -0.72
N SER A 257 -25.21 -41.04 -1.22
CA SER A 257 -25.52 -39.69 -0.74
C SER A 257 -26.90 -39.25 -1.21
N THR A 258 -27.64 -38.59 -0.32
CA THR A 258 -28.83 -37.79 -0.68
C THR A 258 -28.60 -36.30 -0.46
N HIS A 259 -27.43 -35.90 0.01
CA HIS A 259 -27.16 -34.55 0.47
C HIS A 259 -25.75 -34.06 0.10
N PRO A 260 -25.59 -32.84 -0.45
CA PRO A 260 -24.28 -32.33 -0.90
C PRO A 260 -23.16 -32.35 0.15
N SER A 261 -23.50 -32.23 1.44
CA SER A 261 -22.52 -32.35 2.55
C SER A 261 -21.90 -33.74 2.64
N ASP A 262 -22.67 -34.80 2.39
CA ASP A 262 -22.16 -36.18 2.41
C ASP A 262 -21.27 -36.45 1.20
N ASP A 263 -21.63 -35.89 0.03
CA ASP A 263 -20.81 -35.92 -1.18
C ASP A 263 -19.48 -35.21 -0.99
N PHE A 264 -19.49 -34.05 -0.32
CA PHE A 264 -18.28 -33.30 -0.01
C PHE A 264 -17.36 -34.07 0.93
N THR A 265 -17.88 -34.57 2.06
CA THR A 265 -17.10 -35.38 3.00
C THR A 265 -16.52 -36.61 2.33
N TYR A 266 -17.31 -37.33 1.52
CA TYR A 266 -16.84 -38.49 0.75
C TYR A 266 -15.70 -38.13 -0.21
N SER A 267 -15.85 -37.05 -0.97
CA SER A 267 -14.86 -36.62 -1.96
C SER A 267 -13.56 -36.20 -1.29
N VAL A 268 -13.64 -35.43 -0.21
CA VAL A 268 -12.48 -35.04 0.62
C VAL A 268 -11.80 -36.27 1.22
N LYS A 269 -12.55 -37.23 1.76
CA LYS A 269 -12.00 -38.47 2.34
C LYS A 269 -11.13 -39.26 1.36
N ILE A 270 -11.53 -39.31 0.09
CA ILE A 270 -10.80 -40.06 -0.93
C ILE A 270 -9.63 -39.25 -1.47
N ALA A 271 -9.85 -37.97 -1.79
CA ALA A 271 -8.83 -37.10 -2.33
C ALA A 271 -7.67 -36.89 -1.33
N SER A 272 -7.99 -36.72 -0.05
CA SER A 272 -7.03 -36.49 1.03
C SER A 272 -6.01 -37.62 1.23
N LYS A 273 -6.39 -38.87 0.90
CA LYS A 273 -5.46 -40.03 0.89
C LYS A 273 -4.37 -39.91 -0.17
N GLN A 274 -4.59 -39.12 -1.22
CA GLN A 274 -3.62 -38.91 -2.30
C GLN A 274 -2.81 -37.63 -2.06
N LYS A 275 -3.49 -36.52 -1.79
CA LYS A 275 -2.87 -35.20 -1.58
C LYS A 275 -3.67 -34.41 -0.56
N LYS A 276 -2.99 -33.56 0.20
CA LYS A 276 -3.65 -32.52 1.00
C LYS A 276 -4.45 -31.58 0.09
N LEU A 277 -5.53 -31.04 0.63
CA LEU A 277 -6.44 -30.15 -0.09
C LEU A 277 -6.40 -28.74 0.51
N CYS A 278 -6.37 -27.76 -0.38
CA CYS A 278 -6.53 -26.36 -0.02
C CYS A 278 -7.63 -25.74 -0.89
N LEU A 279 -8.67 -25.16 -0.26
CA LEU A 279 -9.66 -24.37 -0.97
C LEU A 279 -9.37 -22.89 -0.72
N ILE A 280 -9.23 -22.12 -1.80
CA ILE A 280 -9.00 -20.68 -1.77
C ILE A 280 -10.27 -19.97 -2.23
N PHE A 281 -10.80 -19.09 -1.39
CA PHE A 281 -11.95 -18.24 -1.68
C PHE A 281 -11.49 -16.77 -1.70
N ASP A 282 -11.33 -16.18 -2.88
CA ASP A 282 -10.98 -14.76 -3.05
C ASP A 282 -12.24 -13.89 -3.09
N GLU A 283 -12.16 -12.66 -2.61
CA GLU A 283 -13.27 -11.71 -2.48
C GLU A 283 -14.46 -12.30 -1.67
N ILE A 284 -14.16 -12.85 -0.48
CA ILE A 284 -15.09 -13.60 0.37
C ILE A 284 -16.38 -12.84 0.73
N GLU A 285 -16.34 -11.51 0.77
CA GLU A 285 -17.50 -10.65 1.00
C GLU A 285 -18.71 -11.00 0.11
N TYR A 286 -18.50 -11.48 -1.12
CA TYR A 286 -19.57 -11.83 -2.05
C TYR A 286 -20.32 -13.13 -1.73
N ILE A 287 -19.72 -14.00 -0.91
CA ILE A 287 -20.35 -15.23 -0.39
C ILE A 287 -20.50 -15.19 1.14
N SER A 288 -20.74 -14.00 1.68
CA SER A 288 -20.88 -13.75 3.12
C SER A 288 -22.18 -12.99 3.43
N PRO A 289 -22.56 -12.85 4.71
CA PRO A 289 -23.72 -12.05 5.10
C PRO A 289 -23.62 -10.56 4.69
N LEU A 290 -22.41 -10.09 4.34
CA LEU A 290 -22.16 -8.74 3.81
C LEU A 290 -22.56 -8.56 2.34
N SER A 291 -22.87 -9.64 1.62
CA SER A 291 -23.21 -9.56 0.21
C SER A 291 -24.47 -8.72 -0.02
N THR A 292 -24.30 -7.60 -0.71
CA THR A 292 -25.41 -6.69 -1.04
C THR A 292 -26.16 -7.12 -2.29
N LEU A 293 -25.50 -7.82 -3.21
CA LEU A 293 -26.10 -8.27 -4.47
C LEU A 293 -26.84 -9.60 -4.31
N ASP A 294 -26.30 -10.51 -3.50
CA ASP A 294 -26.78 -11.87 -3.34
C ASP A 294 -27.12 -12.12 -1.86
N THR A 295 -28.23 -11.54 -1.42
CA THR A 295 -28.62 -11.49 0.00
C THR A 295 -28.92 -12.85 0.61
N HIS A 296 -29.09 -13.90 -0.20
CA HIS A 296 -29.26 -15.26 0.30
C HIS A 296 -28.06 -15.76 1.10
N TRP A 297 -26.86 -15.19 0.90
CA TRP A 297 -25.69 -15.53 1.69
C TRP A 297 -25.84 -15.23 3.17
N LYS A 298 -26.80 -14.40 3.58
CA LYS A 298 -27.16 -14.24 5.00
C LYS A 298 -27.62 -15.56 5.64
N THR A 299 -28.40 -16.36 4.92
CA THR A 299 -28.88 -17.67 5.40
C THR A 299 -27.95 -18.82 5.00
N ASP A 300 -27.31 -18.70 3.84
CA ASP A 300 -26.51 -19.76 3.23
C ASP A 300 -25.09 -19.87 3.80
N PHE A 301 -24.56 -18.80 4.39
CA PHE A 301 -23.19 -18.76 4.93
C PHE A 301 -22.96 -19.81 6.03
N ILE A 302 -23.86 -19.89 7.01
CA ILE A 302 -23.71 -20.80 8.16
C ILE A 302 -23.66 -22.28 7.73
N PRO A 303 -24.66 -22.83 7.00
CA PRO A 303 -24.63 -24.24 6.62
C PRO A 303 -23.46 -24.58 5.69
N PHE A 304 -23.03 -23.65 4.83
CA PHE A 304 -21.84 -23.81 4.00
C PHE A 304 -20.58 -24.04 4.84
N TRP A 305 -20.28 -23.09 5.73
CA TRP A 305 -19.06 -23.12 6.53
C TRP A 305 -19.08 -24.16 7.64
N GLN A 306 -20.26 -24.46 8.21
CA GLN A 306 -20.43 -25.60 9.11
C GLN A 306 -20.08 -26.92 8.42
N THR A 307 -20.52 -27.11 7.17
CA THR A 307 -20.16 -28.31 6.40
C THR A 307 -18.65 -28.39 6.18
N LEU A 308 -18.03 -27.31 5.70
CA LEU A 308 -16.57 -27.27 5.48
C LEU A 308 -15.78 -27.56 6.76
N TRP A 309 -16.15 -26.93 7.87
CA TRP A 309 -15.50 -27.12 9.18
C TRP A 309 -15.68 -28.53 9.73
N ALA A 310 -16.89 -29.08 9.65
CA ALA A 310 -17.17 -30.45 10.09
C ALA A 310 -16.33 -31.46 9.30
N THR A 311 -16.28 -31.33 7.97
CA THR A 311 -15.45 -32.18 7.11
C THR A 311 -13.96 -32.03 7.41
N GLN A 312 -13.46 -30.81 7.66
CA GLN A 312 -12.05 -30.60 8.06
C GLN A 312 -11.73 -31.26 9.40
N SER A 313 -12.65 -31.20 10.35
CA SER A 313 -12.49 -31.82 11.68
C SER A 313 -12.38 -33.35 11.59
N GLU A 314 -13.16 -33.97 10.70
CA GLU A 314 -13.07 -35.40 10.39
C GLU A 314 -11.84 -35.75 9.54
N HIS A 315 -11.46 -34.86 8.61
CA HIS A 315 -10.38 -35.06 7.65
C HIS A 315 -9.37 -33.92 7.73
N ARG A 316 -8.40 -34.06 8.66
CA ARG A 316 -7.34 -33.09 8.99
C ARG A 316 -6.29 -32.85 7.90
N GLN A 317 -6.63 -33.13 6.64
CA GLN A 317 -5.82 -32.90 5.44
C GLN A 317 -6.45 -31.83 4.52
N LEU A 318 -7.56 -31.23 4.96
CA LEU A 318 -8.24 -30.11 4.32
C LEU A 318 -7.86 -28.80 5.01
N SER A 319 -7.72 -27.72 4.23
CA SER A 319 -7.52 -26.36 4.73
C SER A 319 -8.21 -25.34 3.85
N PHE A 320 -8.51 -24.18 4.42
CA PHE A 320 -9.16 -23.08 3.74
C PHE A 320 -8.31 -21.82 3.82
N ILE A 321 -8.20 -21.14 2.69
CA ILE A 321 -7.68 -19.78 2.61
C ILE A 321 -8.85 -18.90 2.16
N ILE A 322 -9.22 -17.93 2.99
CA ILE A 322 -10.17 -16.89 2.59
C ILE A 322 -9.41 -15.60 2.36
N ALA A 323 -9.85 -14.80 1.41
CA ALA A 323 -9.31 -13.47 1.19
C ALA A 323 -10.41 -12.49 0.86
N GLY A 324 -10.21 -11.23 1.23
CA GLY A 324 -11.21 -10.20 1.01
C GLY A 324 -10.78 -8.86 1.56
N VAL A 325 -11.75 -7.96 1.64
CA VAL A 325 -11.54 -6.64 2.24
C VAL A 325 -12.06 -6.59 3.66
N ASN A 326 -13.04 -7.41 4.03
CA ASN A 326 -13.64 -7.38 5.36
C ASN A 326 -13.47 -8.73 6.09
N PRO A 327 -12.73 -8.81 7.21
CA PRO A 327 -12.56 -10.02 8.00
C PRO A 327 -13.71 -10.32 8.96
N SER A 328 -14.77 -9.50 9.00
CA SER A 328 -15.87 -9.68 9.96
C SER A 328 -16.53 -11.07 9.87
N CYS A 329 -16.52 -11.70 8.69
CA CYS A 329 -16.98 -13.07 8.52
C CYS A 329 -16.18 -14.10 9.35
N ALA A 330 -14.97 -13.77 9.79
CA ALA A 330 -14.11 -14.57 10.67
C ALA A 330 -13.90 -13.95 12.07
N GLU A 331 -14.20 -12.67 12.26
CA GLU A 331 -13.96 -11.94 13.52
C GLU A 331 -15.20 -11.78 14.40
N ILE A 332 -16.41 -11.89 13.85
CA ILE A 332 -17.66 -11.83 14.63
C ILE A 332 -18.00 -13.22 15.19
N ASP A 333 -18.35 -13.30 16.47
CA ASP A 333 -18.67 -14.55 17.17
C ASP A 333 -20.04 -15.14 16.83
N THR A 334 -21.01 -14.28 16.50
CA THR A 334 -22.41 -14.63 16.24
C THR A 334 -22.96 -13.92 15.01
N LEU A 335 -23.74 -14.65 14.20
CA LEU A 335 -24.46 -14.13 13.04
C LEU A 335 -25.95 -14.39 13.26
N ASP A 336 -26.75 -13.33 13.39
CA ASP A 336 -28.19 -13.40 13.67
C ASP A 336 -28.54 -14.32 14.86
N GLY A 337 -27.72 -14.28 15.92
CA GLY A 337 -27.91 -15.09 17.14
C GLY A 337 -27.40 -16.54 17.05
N VAL A 338 -26.86 -16.96 15.91
CA VAL A 338 -26.24 -18.28 15.72
C VAL A 338 -24.72 -18.17 15.79
N GLN A 339 -24.06 -19.15 16.40
CA GLN A 339 -22.60 -19.18 16.47
C GLN A 339 -21.97 -19.19 15.07
N ASN A 340 -21.03 -18.27 14.83
CA ASN A 340 -20.30 -18.20 13.57
C ASN A 340 -19.29 -19.36 13.46
N PRO A 341 -19.42 -20.26 12.45
CA PRO A 341 -18.50 -21.40 12.26
C PRO A 341 -17.09 -21.00 11.84
N MET A 342 -16.81 -19.72 11.57
CA MET A 342 -15.50 -19.23 11.18
C MET A 342 -14.77 -18.51 12.32
N PHE A 343 -15.50 -18.16 13.39
CA PHE A 343 -14.96 -17.40 14.52
C PHE A 343 -13.86 -18.18 15.25
N GLY A 344 -12.69 -17.56 15.40
CA GLY A 344 -11.54 -18.17 16.08
C GLY A 344 -10.86 -19.33 15.33
N ILE A 345 -11.43 -19.75 14.19
CA ILE A 345 -10.93 -20.85 13.37
C ILE A 345 -9.99 -20.35 12.28
N VAL A 346 -10.34 -19.22 11.67
CA VAL A 346 -9.53 -18.61 10.64
C VAL A 346 -8.68 -17.51 11.25
N LYS A 347 -7.37 -17.73 11.33
CA LYS A 347 -6.42 -16.69 11.73
C LYS A 347 -6.35 -15.63 10.63
N THR A 348 -6.76 -14.40 10.93
CA THR A 348 -6.76 -13.27 10.01
C THR A 348 -5.38 -12.60 9.96
N GLN A 349 -4.92 -12.27 8.77
CA GLN A 349 -3.68 -11.54 8.51
C GLN A 349 -3.97 -10.38 7.58
N TYR A 350 -3.61 -9.18 8.05
CA TYR A 350 -3.82 -7.96 7.30
C TYR A 350 -2.63 -7.66 6.36
N LEU A 351 -2.95 -7.34 5.12
CA LEU A 351 -2.00 -6.99 4.08
C LEU A 351 -1.86 -5.47 4.00
N ILE A 352 -0.72 -4.98 4.47
CA ILE A 352 -0.34 -3.57 4.41
C ILE A 352 0.50 -3.25 3.16
N GLY A 353 0.81 -1.96 2.98
CA GLY A 353 1.79 -1.51 1.99
C GLY A 353 3.16 -2.17 2.17
N PHE A 354 3.97 -2.14 1.11
CA PHE A 354 5.35 -2.62 1.15
C PHE A 354 6.17 -1.91 2.22
N LYS A 355 7.12 -2.61 2.83
CA LYS A 355 8.21 -1.98 3.57
C LYS A 355 9.08 -1.15 2.61
N GLU A 356 9.82 -0.17 3.13
CA GLU A 356 10.70 0.68 2.30
C GLU A 356 11.69 -0.15 1.47
N SER A 357 12.23 -1.24 2.04
CA SER A 357 13.13 -2.15 1.33
C SER A 357 12.45 -2.91 0.18
N GLU A 358 11.22 -3.34 0.37
CA GLU A 358 10.41 -4.02 -0.66
C GLU A 358 10.04 -3.04 -1.78
N LEU A 359 9.67 -1.81 -1.42
CA LEU A 359 9.43 -0.72 -2.37
C LEU A 359 10.69 -0.42 -3.18
N ARG A 360 11.85 -0.33 -2.53
CA ARG A 360 13.15 -0.13 -3.17
C ARG A 360 13.44 -1.22 -4.20
N SER A 361 13.23 -2.48 -3.85
CA SER A 361 13.42 -3.60 -4.78
C SER A 361 12.53 -3.49 -6.02
N MET A 362 11.26 -3.12 -5.85
CA MET A 362 10.34 -2.88 -6.97
C MET A 362 10.81 -1.71 -7.86
N LEU A 363 11.19 -0.59 -7.25
CA LEU A 363 11.65 0.61 -7.96
C LEU A 363 12.96 0.36 -8.71
N LEU A 364 13.91 -0.35 -8.11
CA LEU A 364 15.16 -0.74 -8.76
C LEU A 364 14.90 -1.68 -9.94
N TYR A 365 14.02 -2.67 -9.75
CA TYR A 365 13.72 -3.66 -10.76
C TYR A 365 13.11 -3.04 -12.02
N PHE A 366 12.07 -2.23 -11.85
CA PHE A 366 11.42 -1.55 -12.98
C PHE A 366 12.24 -0.39 -13.50
N GLY A 367 12.76 0.43 -12.59
CA GLY A 367 13.51 1.63 -12.93
C GLY A 367 14.69 1.33 -13.83
N LYS A 368 15.58 0.39 -13.45
CA LYS A 368 16.76 0.05 -14.27
C LYS A 368 16.40 -0.33 -15.71
N ARG A 369 15.34 -1.12 -15.90
CA ARG A 369 14.87 -1.56 -17.22
C ARG A 369 14.25 -0.44 -18.05
N MET A 370 13.83 0.65 -17.40
CA MET A 370 13.37 1.85 -18.07
C MET A 370 14.45 2.94 -18.13
N GLY A 371 15.67 2.69 -17.65
CA GLY A 371 16.72 3.71 -17.57
C GLY A 371 16.45 4.77 -16.50
N LEU A 372 15.70 4.44 -15.46
CA LEU A 372 15.42 5.29 -14.31
C LEU A 372 16.16 4.78 -13.08
N LYS A 373 16.92 5.65 -12.42
CA LYS A 373 17.65 5.33 -11.18
C LYS A 373 17.13 6.18 -10.03
N PHE A 374 16.38 5.58 -9.13
CA PHE A 374 15.91 6.25 -7.91
C PHE A 374 17.02 6.25 -6.86
N ASP A 375 17.41 7.43 -6.37
CA ASP A 375 18.30 7.56 -5.22
C ASP A 375 17.60 7.20 -3.89
N GLU A 376 18.34 7.16 -2.79
CA GLU A 376 17.76 6.76 -1.49
C GLU A 376 16.68 7.73 -1.00
N ASN A 377 16.89 9.04 -1.21
CA ASN A 377 15.97 10.08 -0.76
C ASN A 377 14.65 10.07 -1.55
N SER A 378 14.68 9.80 -2.85
CA SER A 378 13.49 9.65 -3.69
C SER A 378 12.69 8.40 -3.31
N VAL A 379 13.36 7.27 -3.02
CA VAL A 379 12.68 6.06 -2.52
C VAL A 379 11.99 6.35 -1.18
N ARG A 380 12.68 7.01 -0.24
CA ARG A 380 12.09 7.40 1.05
C ARG A 380 10.92 8.36 0.87
N TYR A 381 11.07 9.35 -0.01
CA TYR A 381 9.99 10.29 -0.33
C TYR A 381 8.74 9.57 -0.88
N LEU A 382 8.90 8.68 -1.87
CA LEU A 382 7.80 7.89 -2.42
C LEU A 382 7.16 7.00 -1.35
N PHE A 383 7.97 6.37 -0.50
CA PHE A 383 7.49 5.56 0.61
C PHE A 383 6.65 6.39 1.61
N THR A 384 7.16 7.54 2.04
CA THR A 384 6.44 8.45 2.95
C THR A 384 5.17 9.03 2.32
N ARG A 385 5.17 9.33 1.01
CA ARG A 385 4.01 9.92 0.33
C ARG A 385 2.90 8.92 0.06
N TYR A 386 3.25 7.69 -0.30
CA TYR A 386 2.30 6.66 -0.75
C TYR A 386 2.15 5.49 0.23
N GLY A 387 2.81 5.54 1.39
CA GLY A 387 2.75 4.53 2.46
C GLY A 387 3.16 3.13 2.04
N GLY A 388 4.02 3.01 1.03
CA GLY A 388 4.40 1.72 0.43
C GLY A 388 3.28 1.04 -0.37
N HIS A 389 2.17 1.72 -0.65
CA HIS A 389 1.08 1.14 -1.43
C HIS A 389 1.56 0.81 -2.87
N PRO A 390 1.51 -0.45 -3.33
CA PRO A 390 2.09 -0.85 -4.61
C PRO A 390 1.49 -0.12 -5.80
N LEU A 391 0.16 -0.07 -5.91
CA LEU A 391 -0.50 0.63 -7.02
C LEU A 391 -0.20 2.14 -7.03
N LEU A 392 -0.45 2.86 -5.93
CA LEU A 392 -0.22 4.31 -5.86
C LEU A 392 1.23 4.67 -6.22
N THR A 393 2.20 3.95 -5.66
CA THR A 393 3.62 4.21 -5.95
C THR A 393 3.95 3.96 -7.41
N ARG A 394 3.42 2.88 -8.00
CA ARG A 394 3.59 2.59 -9.43
C ARG A 394 2.96 3.68 -10.30
N MET A 395 1.74 4.12 -9.99
CA MET A 395 1.09 5.21 -10.74
C MET A 395 1.88 6.51 -10.64
N ALA A 396 2.42 6.83 -9.45
CA ALA A 396 3.30 7.97 -9.26
C ALA A 396 4.56 7.91 -10.14
N CYS A 397 5.21 6.74 -10.18
CA CYS A 397 6.41 6.55 -10.98
C CYS A 397 6.10 6.52 -12.48
N SER A 398 4.93 5.99 -12.87
CA SER A 398 4.43 6.00 -14.25
C SER A 398 4.18 7.43 -14.74
N HIS A 399 3.45 8.24 -13.96
CA HIS A 399 3.25 9.65 -14.27
C HIS A 399 4.58 10.39 -14.48
N TYR A 400 5.52 10.21 -13.55
CA TYR A 400 6.83 10.85 -13.67
C TYR A 400 7.64 10.33 -14.86
N ASN A 401 7.56 9.03 -15.16
CA ASN A 401 8.18 8.45 -16.35
C ASN A 401 7.60 9.06 -17.65
N ASN A 402 6.28 9.25 -17.72
CA ASN A 402 5.62 9.89 -18.87
C ASN A 402 6.03 11.35 -19.04
N HIS A 403 6.18 12.10 -17.94
CA HIS A 403 6.75 13.44 -17.97
C HIS A 403 8.18 13.45 -18.55
N LEU A 404 9.05 12.52 -18.12
CA LEU A 404 10.40 12.41 -18.67
C LEU A 404 10.41 12.07 -20.17
N LEU A 405 9.45 11.27 -20.64
CA LEU A 405 9.29 10.95 -22.06
C LEU A 405 8.82 12.17 -22.86
N SER A 406 7.90 12.98 -22.33
CA SER A 406 7.36 14.16 -23.04
C SER A 406 8.42 15.23 -23.27
N ILE A 407 9.35 15.40 -22.32
CA ILE A 407 10.49 16.31 -22.45
C ILE A 407 11.71 15.68 -23.16
N LYS A 408 11.59 14.44 -23.66
CA LYS A 408 12.66 13.66 -24.32
C LYS A 408 13.95 13.62 -23.50
N SER A 409 13.83 13.43 -22.18
CA SER A 409 14.99 13.34 -21.28
C SER A 409 15.93 12.22 -21.72
N GLU A 410 17.23 12.49 -21.69
CA GLU A 410 18.25 11.46 -21.90
C GLU A 410 18.19 10.40 -20.78
N ARG A 411 18.48 9.14 -21.14
CA ARG A 411 18.45 7.99 -20.24
C ARG A 411 19.78 7.23 -20.36
N PRO A 412 20.32 6.66 -19.26
CA PRO A 412 19.71 6.56 -17.94
C PRO A 412 19.72 7.90 -17.17
N ILE A 413 18.67 8.15 -16.38
CA ILE A 413 18.52 9.35 -15.55
C ILE A 413 18.40 8.99 -14.07
N THR A 414 19.03 9.79 -13.22
CA THR A 414 18.85 9.68 -11.76
C THR A 414 17.71 10.58 -11.32
N ILE A 415 16.76 9.99 -10.60
CA ILE A 415 15.59 10.65 -10.02
C ILE A 415 15.91 10.95 -8.56
N ASN A 416 15.77 12.22 -8.18
CA ASN A 416 15.97 12.68 -6.81
C ASN A 416 14.67 13.19 -6.17
N GLN A 417 14.72 13.43 -4.86
CA GLN A 417 13.57 13.88 -4.09
C GLN A 417 13.02 15.24 -4.55
N GLU A 418 13.89 16.20 -4.87
CA GLU A 418 13.47 17.56 -5.23
C GLU A 418 12.68 17.58 -6.54
N GLN A 419 13.12 16.80 -7.53
CA GLN A 419 12.36 16.60 -8.78
C GLN A 419 10.96 16.03 -8.52
N LEU A 420 10.84 15.05 -7.63
CA LEU A 420 9.55 14.43 -7.31
C LEU A 420 8.64 15.36 -6.51
N ARG A 421 9.19 16.29 -5.73
CA ARG A 421 8.44 17.31 -4.99
C ARG A 421 7.85 18.39 -5.90
N LEU A 422 8.60 18.81 -6.92
CA LEU A 422 8.14 19.83 -7.87
C LEU A 422 6.85 19.41 -8.59
N SER A 423 6.73 18.13 -8.95
CA SER A 423 5.55 17.58 -9.61
C SER A 423 4.55 16.93 -8.64
N GLU A 424 4.64 17.17 -7.33
CA GLU A 424 3.84 16.43 -6.33
C GLU A 424 2.34 16.67 -6.51
N ASN A 425 1.93 17.93 -6.64
CA ASN A 425 0.50 18.27 -6.73
C ASN A 425 -0.15 17.72 -7.99
N GLU A 426 0.45 17.96 -9.16
CA GLU A 426 -0.03 17.45 -10.45
C GLU A 426 -0.12 15.91 -10.44
N ARG A 427 0.95 15.25 -9.95
CA ARG A 427 0.99 13.78 -9.86
C ARG A 427 -0.09 13.24 -8.93
N ASP A 428 -0.32 13.88 -7.80
CA ASP A 428 -1.32 13.42 -6.84
C ASP A 428 -2.74 13.65 -7.35
N GLU A 429 -3.00 14.73 -8.09
CA GLU A 429 -4.29 14.97 -8.76
C GLU A 429 -4.65 13.87 -9.76
N GLU A 430 -3.68 13.34 -10.52
CA GLU A 430 -3.93 12.18 -11.39
C GLU A 430 -4.19 10.89 -10.61
N ILE A 431 -3.57 10.75 -9.43
CA ILE A 431 -3.66 9.53 -8.61
C ILE A 431 -4.93 9.51 -7.75
N VAL A 432 -5.58 10.65 -7.53
CA VAL A 432 -6.82 10.80 -6.72
C VAL A 432 -7.89 9.76 -7.10
N PHE A 433 -8.06 9.46 -8.38
CA PHE A 433 -9.02 8.44 -8.84
C PHE A 433 -8.77 7.07 -8.19
N TYR A 434 -7.51 6.69 -7.99
CA TYR A 434 -7.14 5.43 -7.34
C TYR A 434 -7.31 5.49 -5.82
N CYS A 435 -7.21 6.67 -5.20
CA CYS A 435 -7.48 6.84 -3.77
C CYS A 435 -8.94 6.53 -3.44
N LYS A 436 -9.88 6.92 -4.30
CA LYS A 436 -11.31 6.56 -4.17
C LYS A 436 -11.51 5.06 -4.01
N HIS A 437 -10.80 4.26 -4.80
CA HIS A 437 -10.88 2.80 -4.75
C HIS A 437 -10.34 2.19 -3.45
N ILE A 438 -9.39 2.85 -2.79
CA ILE A 438 -8.83 2.39 -1.52
C ILE A 438 -9.81 2.63 -0.38
N VAL A 439 -10.49 3.78 -0.38
CA VAL A 439 -11.34 4.18 0.76
C VAL A 439 -12.82 3.86 0.57
N SER A 440 -13.28 3.56 -0.64
CA SER A 440 -14.70 3.24 -0.88
C SER A 440 -15.17 2.00 -0.10
N GLU A 441 -14.30 1.00 0.02
CA GLU A 441 -14.61 -0.22 0.77
C GLU A 441 -14.66 0.05 2.28
N LEU A 442 -13.80 0.93 2.79
CA LEU A 442 -13.90 1.40 4.18
C LEU A 442 -15.19 2.18 4.43
N LYS A 443 -15.54 3.10 3.55
CA LYS A 443 -16.80 3.87 3.66
C LYS A 443 -18.03 2.94 3.64
N GLN A 444 -17.98 1.86 2.88
CA GLN A 444 -19.07 0.88 2.77
C GLN A 444 -19.14 -0.06 3.99
N PHE A 445 -18.02 -0.65 4.38
CA PHE A 445 -17.98 -1.75 5.35
C PHE A 445 -17.66 -1.31 6.77
N TYR A 446 -17.03 -0.15 6.95
CA TYR A 446 -16.57 0.40 8.22
C TYR A 446 -16.86 1.90 8.32
N PRO A 447 -18.14 2.32 8.29
CA PRO A 447 -18.50 3.74 8.24
C PRO A 447 -17.94 4.53 9.43
N ILE A 448 -17.90 3.95 10.63
CA ILE A 448 -17.34 4.58 11.83
C ILE A 448 -15.83 4.80 11.67
N GLU A 449 -15.09 3.77 11.24
CA GLU A 449 -13.65 3.91 11.02
C GLU A 449 -13.32 4.87 9.86
N TYR A 450 -14.17 4.92 8.83
CA TYR A 450 -14.04 5.93 7.78
C TYR A 450 -14.23 7.36 8.34
N GLU A 451 -15.20 7.57 9.24
CA GLU A 451 -15.38 8.84 9.95
C GLU A 451 -14.13 9.22 10.76
N MET A 452 -13.47 8.24 11.40
CA MET A 452 -12.19 8.47 12.09
C MET A 452 -11.10 8.98 11.13
N LEU A 453 -11.03 8.48 9.89
CA LEU A 453 -10.11 9.01 8.87
C LEU A 453 -10.48 10.44 8.44
N GLU A 454 -11.76 10.76 8.35
CA GLU A 454 -12.22 12.14 8.07
C GLU A 454 -11.82 13.10 9.18
N MET A 455 -12.03 12.70 10.44
CA MET A 455 -11.65 13.49 11.61
C MET A 455 -10.15 13.78 11.61
N LEU A 456 -9.32 12.74 11.41
CA LEU A 456 -7.88 12.90 11.40
C LEU A 456 -7.38 13.72 10.19
N SER A 457 -7.96 13.51 9.00
CA SER A 457 -7.58 14.27 7.79
C SER A 457 -7.97 15.74 7.86
N SER A 458 -9.13 16.05 8.47
CA SER A 458 -9.63 17.42 8.64
C SER A 458 -9.07 18.14 9.88
N GLY A 459 -8.23 17.46 10.67
CA GLY A 459 -7.64 18.02 11.88
C GLY A 459 -8.59 18.09 13.08
N ASN A 460 -9.75 17.41 13.05
CA ASN A 460 -10.61 17.22 14.21
C ASN A 460 -10.02 16.18 15.19
N LEU A 461 -8.85 16.52 15.73
CA LEU A 461 -8.03 15.58 16.49
C LEU A 461 -8.60 15.31 17.90
N VAL A 462 -9.31 16.27 18.51
CA VAL A 462 -9.93 16.06 19.82
C VAL A 462 -10.98 14.95 19.76
N ASP A 463 -11.91 15.04 18.82
CA ASP A 463 -12.98 14.06 18.69
C ASP A 463 -12.42 12.69 18.24
N PHE A 464 -11.40 12.71 17.37
CA PHE A 464 -10.65 11.50 17.01
C PHE A 464 -10.05 10.83 18.25
N LEU A 465 -9.34 11.57 19.11
CA LEU A 465 -8.67 11.00 20.29
C LEU A 465 -9.69 10.45 21.30
N TYR A 466 -10.84 11.10 21.43
CA TYR A 466 -11.94 10.61 22.27
C TYR A 466 -12.46 9.25 21.77
N LEU A 467 -12.81 9.14 20.49
CA LEU A 467 -13.32 7.90 19.91
C LEU A 467 -12.24 6.81 19.81
N ALA A 468 -10.98 7.18 19.61
CA ALA A 468 -9.86 6.23 19.51
C ALA A 468 -9.55 5.49 20.82
N GLN A 469 -10.17 5.88 21.94
CA GLN A 469 -10.11 5.11 23.19
C GLN A 469 -10.76 3.73 23.03
N GLU A 470 -11.75 3.61 22.15
CA GLU A 470 -12.36 2.34 21.78
C GLU A 470 -11.51 1.65 20.70
N PRO A 471 -10.81 0.54 21.01
CA PRO A 471 -9.87 -0.07 20.07
C PRO A 471 -10.51 -0.52 18.76
N GLU A 472 -11.81 -0.85 18.79
CA GLU A 472 -12.59 -1.30 17.63
C GLU A 472 -12.71 -0.23 16.55
N TYR A 473 -12.68 1.06 16.91
CA TYR A 473 -12.79 2.18 15.95
C TYR A 473 -11.47 2.49 15.23
N THR A 474 -10.37 1.86 15.64
CA THR A 474 -9.05 2.04 15.00
C THR A 474 -8.41 0.73 14.57
N ARG A 475 -8.99 -0.43 14.93
CA ARG A 475 -8.41 -1.76 14.72
C ARG A 475 -8.09 -2.00 13.26
N HIS A 476 -9.04 -1.82 12.35
CA HIS A 476 -8.79 -2.15 10.94
C HIS A 476 -8.04 -1.03 10.24
N LEU A 477 -8.20 0.24 10.65
CA LEU A 477 -7.37 1.33 10.13
C LEU A 477 -5.88 1.07 10.36
N ARG A 478 -5.54 0.55 11.55
CA ARG A 478 -4.17 0.11 11.88
C ARG A 478 -3.81 -1.17 11.13
N GLY A 479 -4.72 -2.16 11.09
CA GLY A 479 -4.55 -3.42 10.37
C GLY A 479 -4.21 -3.22 8.89
N TYR A 480 -4.91 -2.33 8.21
CA TYR A 480 -4.66 -1.96 6.81
C TYR A 480 -3.50 -0.99 6.61
N GLY A 481 -2.85 -0.54 7.68
CA GLY A 481 -1.72 0.37 7.61
C GLY A 481 -2.09 1.78 7.14
N LEU A 482 -3.31 2.24 7.39
CA LEU A 482 -3.74 3.61 7.12
C LEU A 482 -3.48 4.54 8.31
N LEU A 483 -3.56 4.00 9.53
CA LEU A 483 -3.38 4.73 10.78
C LEU A 483 -2.18 4.16 11.56
N GLU A 484 -1.38 5.07 12.11
CA GLU A 484 -0.30 4.74 13.04
C GLU A 484 -0.34 5.66 14.25
N PHE A 485 -0.03 5.09 15.41
CA PHE A 485 0.22 5.84 16.63
C PHE A 485 1.73 5.85 16.89
N SER A 486 2.29 7.04 17.12
CA SER A 486 3.66 7.16 17.61
C SER A 486 3.80 6.55 19.02
N ASN A 487 5.05 6.43 19.50
CA ASN A 487 5.33 5.98 20.87
C ASN A 487 4.65 6.80 21.97
N ARG A 488 4.15 8.00 21.66
CA ARG A 488 3.40 8.87 22.57
C ARG A 488 1.90 8.96 22.22
N LEU A 489 1.36 7.90 21.60
CA LEU A 489 -0.04 7.79 21.16
C LEU A 489 -0.51 8.94 20.25
N ARG A 490 0.40 9.58 19.51
CA ARG A 490 -0.01 10.56 18.49
C ARG A 490 -0.44 9.86 17.21
N PRO A 491 -1.69 10.03 16.75
CA PRO A 491 -2.15 9.43 15.52
C PRO A 491 -1.57 10.16 14.30
N SER A 492 -1.34 9.40 13.24
CA SER A 492 -0.94 9.91 11.93
C SER A 492 -1.44 8.99 10.83
N LEU A 493 -1.75 9.57 9.67
CA LEU A 493 -2.12 8.81 8.49
C LEU A 493 -0.86 8.41 7.73
N LYS A 494 -0.74 7.12 7.38
CA LYS A 494 0.46 6.61 6.70
C LYS A 494 0.46 6.86 5.18
N ILE A 495 -0.68 7.28 4.61
CA ILE A 495 -0.83 7.56 3.18
C ILE A 495 -1.33 9.01 2.97
N PRO A 496 -0.42 10.01 2.97
CA PRO A 496 -0.78 11.42 2.81
C PRO A 496 -1.69 11.74 1.61
N VAL A 497 -1.47 11.11 0.45
CA VAL A 497 -2.33 11.36 -0.73
C VAL A 497 -3.78 10.91 -0.51
N VAL A 498 -4.00 9.85 0.26
CA VAL A 498 -5.34 9.38 0.65
C VAL A 498 -5.98 10.36 1.63
N SER A 499 -5.20 10.93 2.56
CA SER A 499 -5.69 11.98 3.46
C SER A 499 -6.14 13.22 2.68
N LYS A 500 -5.34 13.68 1.71
CA LYS A 500 -5.69 14.81 0.82
C LYS A 500 -6.99 14.53 0.05
N TYR A 501 -7.15 13.30 -0.46
CA TYR A 501 -8.38 12.87 -1.11
C TYR A 501 -9.60 12.93 -0.17
N ILE A 502 -9.52 12.30 1.01
CA ILE A 502 -10.62 12.30 1.99
C ILE A 502 -10.98 13.74 2.36
N LEU A 503 -9.98 14.57 2.65
CA LEU A 503 -10.17 15.99 2.97
C LEU A 503 -10.96 16.73 1.88
N SER A 504 -10.58 16.54 0.62
CA SER A 504 -11.25 17.17 -0.53
C SER A 504 -12.69 16.68 -0.73
N GLU A 505 -12.93 15.37 -0.58
CA GLU A 505 -14.24 14.77 -0.74
C GLU A 505 -15.18 15.20 0.40
N THR A 506 -14.71 15.17 1.65
CA THR A 506 -15.45 15.64 2.82
C THR A 506 -15.76 17.14 2.73
N ALA A 507 -14.82 17.98 2.27
CA ALA A 507 -15.07 19.41 2.05
C ALA A 507 -16.16 19.63 0.99
N ARG A 508 -16.14 18.85 -0.10
CA ARG A 508 -17.18 18.89 -1.15
C ARG A 508 -18.55 18.45 -0.62
N GLU A 509 -18.61 17.36 0.15
CA GLU A 509 -19.84 16.85 0.75
C GLU A 509 -20.46 17.86 1.75
N ARG A 510 -19.63 18.64 2.44
CA ARG A 510 -20.05 19.66 3.41
C ARG A 510 -20.30 21.05 2.78
N GLY A 511 -19.97 21.26 1.50
CA GLY A 511 -20.00 22.58 0.87
C GLY A 511 -19.04 23.59 1.53
N ALA A 512 -17.95 23.12 2.12
CA ALA A 512 -17.02 23.95 2.89
C ALA A 512 -15.95 24.59 2.00
N SER A 513 -15.60 25.84 2.30
CA SER A 513 -14.52 26.58 1.62
C SER A 513 -13.10 26.09 2.00
N SER A 514 -12.99 25.30 3.08
CA SER A 514 -11.75 24.87 3.74
C SER A 514 -11.81 23.38 4.04
N GLY A 515 -10.67 22.70 3.96
CA GLY A 515 -10.55 21.30 4.34
C GLY A 515 -10.60 21.09 5.85
N LYS A 516 -10.05 22.03 6.64
CA LYS A 516 -10.05 21.93 8.10
C LYS A 516 -11.45 21.89 8.69
N TYR A 517 -11.62 21.06 9.71
CA TYR A 517 -12.85 20.96 10.47
C TYR A 517 -13.11 22.26 11.25
N VAL A 518 -14.31 22.79 11.06
CA VAL A 518 -14.83 23.93 11.82
C VAL A 518 -16.15 23.51 12.43
N VAL A 519 -16.33 23.82 13.72
CA VAL A 519 -17.57 23.52 14.43
C VAL A 519 -18.72 24.29 13.78
N GLN A 520 -19.78 23.56 13.43
CA GLN A 520 -20.98 24.13 12.81
C GLN A 520 -21.61 25.17 13.72
N THR A 521 -22.06 26.30 13.16
CA THR A 521 -22.61 27.46 13.89
C THR A 521 -23.65 27.06 14.95
N LYS A 522 -24.54 26.11 14.64
CA LYS A 522 -25.59 25.63 15.54
C LYS A 522 -25.08 24.89 16.79
N ARG A 523 -23.85 24.34 16.74
CA ARG A 523 -23.23 23.55 17.82
C ARG A 523 -22.14 24.31 18.57
N ARG A 524 -21.81 25.55 18.17
CA ARG A 524 -20.67 26.30 18.72
C ARG A 524 -20.81 26.57 20.22
N GLU A 525 -22.00 26.91 20.69
CA GLU A 525 -22.22 27.22 22.11
C GLU A 525 -22.02 25.97 22.98
N GLU A 526 -22.62 24.84 22.59
CA GLU A 526 -22.45 23.55 23.27
C GLU A 526 -20.99 23.09 23.24
N TRP A 527 -20.34 23.18 22.08
CA TRP A 527 -18.92 22.84 21.92
C TRP A 527 -18.04 23.69 22.84
N LEU A 528 -18.26 25.00 22.90
CA LEU A 528 -17.46 25.92 23.72
C LEU A 528 -17.54 25.53 25.20
N GLN A 529 -18.77 25.37 25.72
CA GLN A 529 -18.99 24.99 27.11
C GLN A 529 -18.37 23.63 27.44
N GLY A 530 -18.48 22.67 26.52
CA GLY A 530 -17.83 21.36 26.63
C GLY A 530 -16.30 21.45 26.71
N ARG A 531 -15.67 22.22 25.81
CA ARG A 531 -14.20 22.38 25.77
C ARG A 531 -13.67 23.09 27.00
N LEU A 532 -14.28 24.20 27.44
CA LEU A 532 -13.85 24.93 28.63
C LEU A 532 -13.90 24.04 29.90
N LYS A 533 -14.95 23.24 30.04
CA LYS A 533 -15.09 22.29 31.14
C LYS A 533 -14.06 21.16 31.08
N SER A 534 -13.86 20.54 29.91
CA SER A 534 -12.88 19.45 29.72
C SER A 534 -11.46 19.94 30.03
N ILE A 535 -11.04 21.09 29.49
CA ILE A 535 -9.72 21.68 29.76
C ILE A 535 -9.51 21.86 31.27
N THR A 536 -10.50 22.43 31.96
CA THR A 536 -10.40 22.68 33.41
C THR A 536 -10.29 21.39 34.21
N GLN A 537 -11.04 20.36 33.84
CA GLN A 537 -11.00 19.05 34.50
C GLN A 537 -9.68 18.32 34.23
N GLU A 538 -9.24 18.27 32.98
CA GLU A 538 -8.03 17.57 32.57
C GLU A 538 -6.76 18.26 33.08
N MET A 539 -6.72 19.60 33.15
CA MET A 539 -5.64 20.34 33.80
C MET A 539 -5.49 19.97 35.28
N ARG A 540 -6.60 19.82 36.01
CA ARG A 540 -6.57 19.37 37.41
C ARG A 540 -6.08 17.93 37.53
N THR A 541 -6.43 17.06 36.58
CA THR A 541 -5.89 15.69 36.52
C THR A 541 -4.39 15.72 36.26
N LEU A 542 -3.91 16.55 35.34
CA LEU A 542 -2.49 16.67 35.02
C LEU A 542 -1.66 17.15 36.21
N GLU A 543 -2.18 18.10 37.00
CA GLU A 543 -1.53 18.55 38.25
C GLU A 543 -1.39 17.42 39.29
N LYS A 544 -2.34 16.48 39.34
CA LYS A 544 -2.23 15.28 40.20
C LYS A 544 -1.20 14.29 39.66
N VAL A 545 -1.22 14.03 38.34
CA VAL A 545 -0.26 13.13 37.70
C VAL A 545 1.17 13.66 37.85
N ARG A 546 1.38 14.98 37.77
CA ARG A 546 2.65 15.66 38.05
C ARG A 546 3.23 15.24 39.40
N GLU A 547 2.42 15.21 40.46
CA GLU A 547 2.90 14.87 41.82
C GLU A 547 3.53 13.48 41.85
N ASN A 548 2.89 12.52 41.20
CA ASN A 548 3.39 11.15 41.12
C ASN A 548 4.65 11.05 40.25
N ALA A 549 4.75 11.84 39.19
CA ALA A 549 5.87 11.86 38.26
C ALA A 549 7.04 12.79 38.69
N ASN A 550 6.94 13.45 39.84
CA ASN A 550 7.90 14.42 40.37
C ASN A 550 8.30 15.52 39.36
N LEU A 551 7.31 16.04 38.63
CA LEU A 551 7.51 17.07 37.62
C LEU A 551 7.44 18.49 38.22
N PRO A 552 8.06 19.50 37.58
CA PRO A 552 7.96 20.90 37.99
C PRO A 552 6.50 21.38 38.08
N HIS A 553 6.20 22.26 39.04
CA HIS A 553 4.86 22.82 39.23
C HIS A 553 4.35 23.59 38.01
N ILE A 554 3.09 23.40 37.62
CA ILE A 554 2.49 24.20 36.54
C ILE A 554 2.13 25.59 37.11
N TYR A 555 1.34 25.63 38.20
CA TYR A 555 0.87 26.90 38.81
C TYR A 555 1.41 27.19 40.22
N GLY A 556 2.44 26.47 40.65
CA GLY A 556 3.00 26.54 42.00
C GLY A 556 2.20 25.73 43.04
N PRO A 557 2.26 26.09 44.34
CA PRO A 557 1.58 25.35 45.42
C PRO A 557 0.06 25.57 45.45
N HIS A 558 -0.46 26.56 44.72
CA HIS A 558 -1.89 26.79 44.58
C HIS A 558 -2.39 26.22 43.25
N SER A 559 -3.59 25.63 43.26
CA SER A 559 -4.24 25.02 42.08
C SER A 559 -4.58 26.08 41.01
N TYR A 560 -4.94 25.60 39.81
CA TYR A 560 -5.34 26.35 38.61
C TYR A 560 -6.17 27.63 38.94
N PRO A 561 -5.54 28.82 38.97
CA PRO A 561 -6.15 30.03 39.49
C PRO A 561 -7.06 30.71 38.45
N GLU A 562 -8.12 31.36 38.92
CA GLU A 562 -9.13 32.01 38.07
C GLU A 562 -9.80 31.08 37.03
N ALA A 563 -9.90 29.78 37.32
CA ALA A 563 -10.56 28.78 36.46
C ALA A 563 -12.01 29.14 36.12
N GLU A 564 -12.74 29.76 37.05
CA GLU A 564 -14.12 30.22 36.83
C GLU A 564 -14.21 31.30 35.75
N LYS A 565 -13.22 32.20 35.64
CA LYS A 565 -13.22 33.22 34.59
C LYS A 565 -12.98 32.61 33.21
N PHE A 566 -12.10 31.61 33.13
CA PHE A 566 -11.88 30.86 31.90
C PHE A 566 -13.15 30.10 31.47
N CYS A 567 -13.82 29.42 32.42
CA CYS A 567 -15.08 28.71 32.15
C CYS A 567 -16.23 29.62 31.69
N ASN A 568 -16.18 30.92 32.00
CA ASN A 568 -17.20 31.90 31.62
C ASN A 568 -16.89 32.63 30.31
N CYS A 569 -15.86 32.21 29.56
CA CYS A 569 -15.57 32.77 28.24
C CYS A 569 -16.74 32.55 27.28
N LYS A 570 -17.01 33.56 26.43
CA LYS A 570 -18.11 33.55 25.47
C LYS A 570 -17.65 33.14 24.08
N LEU A 571 -18.62 32.79 23.23
CA LEU A 571 -18.40 32.52 21.82
C LEU A 571 -17.84 33.77 21.13
N VAL A 572 -16.82 33.59 20.31
CA VAL A 572 -16.18 34.66 19.55
C VAL A 572 -16.76 34.71 18.14
N THR A 573 -17.18 35.90 17.72
CA THR A 573 -17.68 36.20 16.38
C THR A 573 -16.85 37.27 15.65
N ASP A 574 -16.16 38.14 16.39
CA ASP A 574 -15.33 39.21 15.84
C ASP A 574 -13.97 39.35 16.55
N GLU A 575 -13.18 40.34 16.11
CA GLU A 575 -11.84 40.61 16.63
C GLU A 575 -11.84 41.07 18.09
N ALA A 576 -12.82 41.90 18.49
CA ALA A 576 -12.90 42.46 19.84
C ALA A 576 -13.30 41.39 20.86
N GLU A 577 -14.20 40.48 20.47
CA GLU A 577 -14.55 39.31 21.25
C GLU A 577 -13.36 38.34 21.35
N PHE A 578 -12.60 38.15 20.26
CA PHE A 578 -11.38 37.34 20.29
C PHE A 578 -10.33 37.92 21.24
N PHE A 579 -10.13 39.24 21.20
CA PHE A 579 -9.24 39.96 22.11
C PHE A 579 -9.65 39.73 23.58
N THR A 580 -10.95 39.79 23.87
CA THR A 580 -11.49 39.55 25.22
C THR A 580 -11.24 38.11 25.66
N PHE A 581 -11.50 37.15 24.77
CA PHE A 581 -11.26 35.73 25.00
C PHE A 581 -9.77 35.45 25.27
N ILE A 582 -8.87 35.91 24.39
CA ILE A 582 -7.44 35.58 24.49
C ILE A 582 -6.78 36.22 25.71
N ASN A 583 -7.21 37.42 26.12
CA ASN A 583 -6.76 38.03 27.37
C ASN A 583 -7.25 37.25 28.61
N SER A 584 -8.51 36.81 28.60
CA SER A 584 -9.05 35.98 29.67
C SER A 584 -8.30 34.65 29.77
N ALA A 585 -8.05 33.99 28.65
CA ALA A 585 -7.25 32.78 28.58
C ALA A 585 -5.81 32.99 29.07
N ASN A 586 -5.13 34.06 28.63
CA ASN A 586 -3.77 34.39 29.07
C ASN A 586 -3.70 34.62 30.59
N ARG A 587 -4.64 35.37 31.15
CA ARG A 587 -4.71 35.67 32.57
C ARG A 587 -4.96 34.43 33.43
N SER A 588 -5.81 33.51 32.98
CA SER A 588 -6.13 32.28 33.72
C SER A 588 -5.08 31.17 33.54
N LEU A 589 -4.48 31.02 32.35
CA LEU A 589 -3.64 29.86 32.01
C LEU A 589 -2.13 30.16 31.91
N VAL A 590 -1.73 31.40 31.58
CA VAL A 590 -0.33 31.73 31.25
C VAL A 590 0.33 32.60 32.32
N GLU A 591 -0.29 33.72 32.69
CA GLU A 591 0.23 34.64 33.70
C GLU A 591 0.56 33.97 35.05
N PRO A 592 -0.23 33.00 35.55
CA PRO A 592 0.09 32.32 36.80
C PRO A 592 1.42 31.55 36.73
N ILE A 593 1.77 30.99 35.57
CA ILE A 593 3.03 30.27 35.34
C ILE A 593 4.20 31.25 35.34
N ASP A 594 4.07 32.40 34.65
CA ASP A 594 5.09 33.45 34.65
C ASP A 594 5.30 34.02 36.07
N ASN A 595 4.21 34.23 36.81
CA ASN A 595 4.26 34.72 38.18
C ASN A 595 4.92 33.72 39.13
N PHE A 596 4.66 32.42 38.95
CA PHE A 596 5.32 31.36 39.69
C PHE A 596 6.83 31.34 39.41
N GLY A 597 7.24 31.42 38.15
CA GLY A 597 8.65 31.50 37.77
C GLY A 597 9.36 32.67 38.44
N LYS A 598 8.79 33.88 38.37
CA LYS A 598 9.32 35.08 39.04
C LYS A 598 9.46 34.90 40.56
N LYS A 599 8.43 34.35 41.22
CA LYS A 599 8.45 34.07 42.67
C LYS A 599 9.48 33.01 43.06
N SER A 600 9.77 32.08 42.17
CA SER A 600 10.74 31.00 42.36
C SER A 600 12.15 31.36 41.88
N HIS A 601 12.41 32.65 41.61
CA HIS A 601 13.69 33.16 41.08
C HIS A 601 14.12 32.55 39.73
N ASP A 602 13.18 32.02 38.93
CA ASP A 602 13.37 31.57 37.56
C ASP A 602 12.48 32.40 36.61
N PRO A 603 12.90 33.61 36.18
CA PRO A 603 12.10 34.44 35.28
C PRO A 603 11.94 33.83 33.88
N GLN A 604 12.73 32.80 33.54
CA GLN A 604 12.64 32.07 32.27
C GLN A 604 11.89 30.75 32.43
N TYR A 605 11.21 30.52 33.56
CA TYR A 605 10.55 29.25 33.87
C TYR A 605 9.66 28.76 32.73
N PHE A 606 8.80 29.64 32.20
CA PHE A 606 7.91 29.32 31.08
C PHE A 606 8.67 28.87 29.82
N TRP A 607 9.75 29.56 29.45
CA TRP A 607 10.50 29.31 28.22
C TRP A 607 11.58 28.23 28.33
N SER A 608 11.93 27.82 29.55
CA SER A 608 13.00 26.85 29.83
C SER A 608 12.48 25.62 30.57
N THR A 609 12.38 25.69 31.90
CA THR A 609 12.00 24.59 32.79
C THR A 609 10.64 23.99 32.42
N PHE A 610 9.62 24.83 32.27
CA PHE A 610 8.26 24.42 31.90
C PHE A 610 8.22 23.83 30.48
N LYS A 611 8.86 24.49 29.50
CA LYS A 611 8.94 23.98 28.12
C LYS A 611 9.58 22.60 28.04
N LYS A 612 10.61 22.34 28.85
CA LYS A 612 11.28 21.05 28.89
C LYS A 612 10.41 19.98 29.55
N ALA A 613 9.71 20.35 30.63
CA ALA A 613 8.85 19.45 31.38
C ALA A 613 7.48 19.19 30.73
N TYR A 614 6.91 20.14 30.01
CA TYR A 614 5.59 20.03 29.38
C TYR A 614 5.62 20.65 27.98
N PRO A 615 6.37 20.09 27.03
CA PRO A 615 6.57 20.72 25.72
C PRO A 615 5.28 20.86 24.90
N ASP A 616 4.30 19.96 25.05
CA ASP A 616 3.03 20.03 24.33
C ASP A 616 2.12 21.10 24.94
N LEU A 617 1.98 21.07 26.27
CA LEU A 617 1.22 22.11 26.99
C LEU A 617 1.86 23.49 26.81
N TRP A 618 3.19 23.58 26.84
CA TRP A 618 3.92 24.80 26.54
C TRP A 618 3.61 25.33 25.14
N ARG A 619 3.56 24.49 24.11
CA ARG A 619 3.22 24.95 22.75
C ARG A 619 1.81 25.55 22.70
N ALA A 620 0.84 24.90 23.34
CA ALA A 620 -0.55 25.39 23.41
C ALA A 620 -0.66 26.71 24.20
N LEU A 621 0.04 26.84 25.33
CA LEU A 621 0.07 28.06 26.13
C LEU A 621 0.87 29.18 25.45
N ALA A 622 1.93 28.84 24.71
CA ALA A 622 2.69 29.80 23.91
C ALA A 622 1.82 30.37 22.77
N ARG A 623 0.94 29.57 22.15
CA ARG A 623 -0.06 30.06 21.19
C ARG A 623 -0.93 31.16 21.81
N ILE A 624 -1.44 30.95 23.02
CA ILE A 624 -2.23 31.97 23.77
C ILE A 624 -1.41 33.24 24.00
N LYS A 625 -0.20 33.09 24.53
CA LYS A 625 0.69 34.22 24.85
C LYS A 625 1.04 35.05 23.62
N ILE A 626 1.31 34.39 22.49
CA ILE A 626 1.67 35.02 21.22
C ILE A 626 0.48 35.73 20.58
N TYR A 627 -0.70 35.10 20.54
CA TYR A 627 -1.92 35.77 20.04
C TYR A 627 -2.32 36.97 20.88
N ARG A 628 -2.22 36.86 22.22
CA ARG A 628 -2.46 37.99 23.11
C ARG A 628 -1.45 39.12 22.86
N ASN A 629 -0.17 38.80 22.71
CA ASN A 629 0.85 39.83 22.49
C ASN A 629 0.66 40.56 21.17
N ASN A 630 0.36 39.85 20.08
CA ASN A 630 0.05 40.46 18.80
C ASN A 630 -1.16 41.40 18.88
N ALA A 631 -2.18 41.02 19.65
CA ALA A 631 -3.39 41.83 19.79
C ALA A 631 -3.23 43.06 20.72
N VAL A 632 -2.17 43.09 21.56
CA VAL A 632 -1.89 44.19 22.51
C VAL A 632 -0.72 45.08 22.06
N HIS A 633 0.28 44.51 21.38
CA HIS A 633 1.53 45.17 21.00
C HIS A 633 1.87 44.87 19.54
N SER A 634 1.93 45.91 18.69
CA SER A 634 2.33 45.78 17.28
C SER A 634 3.81 45.42 17.11
N ASP A 635 4.65 45.66 18.12
CA ASP A 635 6.09 45.36 18.11
C ASP A 635 6.40 44.08 18.89
N MET A 636 6.47 42.95 18.17
CA MET A 636 6.99 41.68 18.68
C MET A 636 8.46 41.51 18.34
N ASN A 637 9.23 40.82 19.19
CA ASN A 637 10.60 40.43 18.83
C ASN A 637 10.61 39.36 17.71
N ASN A 638 11.73 39.22 16.99
CA ASN A 638 11.84 38.32 15.83
C ASN A 638 11.41 36.88 16.14
N SER A 639 11.75 36.34 17.32
CA SER A 639 11.37 34.98 17.72
C SER A 639 9.86 34.81 17.94
N ALA A 640 9.20 35.79 18.56
CA ALA A 640 7.75 35.79 18.75
C ALA A 640 7.01 35.96 17.42
N GLN A 641 7.54 36.77 16.50
CA GLN A 641 6.98 36.95 15.17
C GLN A 641 7.04 35.65 14.33
N HIS A 642 8.15 34.91 14.40
CA HIS A 642 8.24 33.59 13.77
C HIS A 642 7.22 32.58 14.33
N LEU A 643 7.02 32.56 15.66
CA LEU A 643 6.00 31.70 16.28
C LEU A 643 4.58 32.12 15.89
N TYR A 644 4.31 33.43 15.83
CA TYR A 644 3.03 33.96 15.39
C TYR A 644 2.70 33.53 13.96
N GLN A 645 3.64 33.71 13.03
CA GLN A 645 3.47 33.28 11.64
C GLN A 645 3.21 31.77 11.55
N ALA A 646 3.97 30.95 12.29
CA ALA A 646 3.77 29.51 12.32
C ALA A 646 2.37 29.13 12.84
N PHE A 647 1.90 29.76 13.93
CA PHE A 647 0.57 29.47 14.48
C PHE A 647 -0.57 29.96 13.57
N ILE A 648 -0.46 31.15 12.98
CA ILE A 648 -1.48 31.65 12.05
C ILE A 648 -1.57 30.76 10.81
N GLN A 649 -0.44 30.36 10.22
CA GLN A 649 -0.44 29.43 9.08
C GLN A 649 -1.05 28.09 9.45
N GLU A 650 -0.73 27.57 10.65
CA GLU A 650 -1.33 26.35 11.18
C GLU A 650 -2.85 26.52 11.36
N ASP A 651 -3.31 27.54 12.07
CA ASP A 651 -4.70 27.66 12.54
C ASP A 651 -5.66 28.13 11.43
N LEU A 652 -5.14 28.85 10.41
CA LEU A 652 -5.90 29.43 9.30
C LEU A 652 -5.65 28.73 7.94
N ASP A 653 -5.11 27.50 7.93
CA ASP A 653 -4.97 26.68 6.72
C ASP A 653 -4.14 27.38 5.61
N GLU A 654 -3.04 28.04 6.01
CA GLU A 654 -2.15 28.83 5.13
C GLU A 654 -2.83 29.99 4.38
N ARG A 655 -4.06 30.36 4.76
CA ARG A 655 -4.82 31.46 4.16
C ARG A 655 -4.73 32.72 5.01
N SER A 656 -4.87 33.87 4.35
CA SER A 656 -4.98 35.16 5.02
C SER A 656 -6.31 35.26 5.76
N ILE A 657 -6.32 35.99 6.88
CA ILE A 657 -7.50 36.16 7.73
C ILE A 657 -8.72 36.70 6.96
N ASP A 658 -8.49 37.55 5.96
CA ASP A 658 -9.53 38.17 5.12
C ASP A 658 -10.19 37.22 4.10
N ARG A 659 -9.64 36.01 3.93
CA ARG A 659 -10.08 35.04 2.91
C ARG A 659 -10.75 33.80 3.52
N ILE A 660 -11.14 33.89 4.79
CA ILE A 660 -11.65 32.77 5.57
C ILE A 660 -12.95 33.18 6.25
N ASP A 661 -13.91 32.27 6.25
CA ASP A 661 -15.15 32.43 6.99
C ASP A 661 -14.92 32.25 8.50
N ASP A 662 -15.45 33.18 9.31
CA ASP A 662 -15.36 33.22 10.77
C ASP A 662 -13.93 33.05 11.34
N PRO A 663 -12.95 33.88 10.91
CA PRO A 663 -11.54 33.67 11.25
C PRO A 663 -11.29 33.69 12.76
N TYR A 664 -11.96 34.58 13.48
CA TYR A 664 -11.80 34.74 14.92
C TYR A 664 -12.36 33.57 15.73
N PHE A 665 -13.48 32.98 15.28
CA PHE A 665 -13.98 31.73 15.85
C PHE A 665 -12.99 30.58 15.61
N ARG A 666 -12.41 30.49 14.41
CA ARG A 666 -11.40 29.46 14.10
C ARG A 666 -10.17 29.58 14.99
N LEU A 667 -9.71 30.80 15.29
CA LEU A 667 -8.64 31.02 16.25
C LEU A 667 -9.04 30.61 17.68
N GLN A 668 -10.28 30.91 18.12
CA GLN A 668 -10.80 30.41 19.39
C GLN A 668 -10.82 28.87 19.42
N GLN A 669 -11.29 28.23 18.36
CA GLN A 669 -11.31 26.78 18.19
C GLN A 669 -9.90 26.19 18.26
N ALA A 670 -8.95 26.74 17.52
CA ALA A 670 -7.57 26.25 17.50
C ALA A 670 -6.87 26.39 18.86
N VAL A 671 -7.18 27.45 19.62
CA VAL A 671 -6.67 27.62 20.99
C VAL A 671 -7.24 26.54 21.92
N LEU A 672 -8.57 26.36 21.92
CA LEU A 672 -9.22 25.42 22.84
C LEU A 672 -8.93 23.95 22.50
N ASP A 673 -9.04 23.56 21.23
CA ASP A 673 -8.71 22.20 20.80
C ASP A 673 -7.22 21.91 21.02
N GLY A 674 -6.35 22.88 20.74
CA GLY A 674 -4.91 22.78 21.00
C GLY A 674 -4.56 22.54 22.47
N LEU A 675 -5.29 23.19 23.40
CA LEU A 675 -5.15 22.95 24.84
C LEU A 675 -5.57 21.52 25.21
N VAL A 676 -6.74 21.06 24.78
CA VAL A 676 -7.23 19.70 25.08
C VAL A 676 -6.21 18.66 24.60
N ILE A 677 -5.79 18.75 23.34
CA ILE A 677 -4.82 17.81 22.75
C ILE A 677 -3.51 17.82 23.53
N ALA A 678 -3.00 19.01 23.88
CA ALA A 678 -1.75 19.14 24.60
C ALA A 678 -1.81 18.51 26.00
N ILE A 679 -2.90 18.74 26.74
CA ILE A 679 -3.09 18.17 28.08
C ILE A 679 -3.17 16.65 28.00
N GLN A 680 -3.94 16.11 27.05
CA GLN A 680 -4.03 14.66 26.83
C GLN A 680 -2.67 14.03 26.51
N TYR A 681 -1.84 14.68 25.69
CA TYR A 681 -0.49 14.19 25.40
C TYR A 681 0.46 14.26 26.59
N GLU A 682 0.36 15.27 27.45
CA GLU A 682 1.14 15.28 28.69
C GLU A 682 0.62 14.23 29.69
N LEU A 683 -0.70 14.04 29.79
CA LEU A 683 -1.28 12.98 30.61
C LEU A 683 -0.78 11.61 30.19
N VAL A 684 -0.86 11.27 28.90
CA VAL A 684 -0.35 10.00 28.34
C VAL A 684 1.16 9.84 28.57
N ARG A 685 1.92 10.93 28.57
CA ARG A 685 3.37 10.89 28.77
C ARG A 685 3.76 10.53 30.20
N TYR A 686 2.92 10.88 31.17
CA TYR A 686 3.23 10.80 32.60
C TYR A 686 2.33 9.85 33.40
N SER A 687 1.32 9.26 32.76
CA SER A 687 0.57 8.11 33.25
C SER A 687 1.37 6.84 33.01
#